data_AF-A0AAV9GGB4-F1
#
_entry.id   AF-A0AAV9GGB4-F1
#
_cell.length_a   1.000
_cell.length_b   1.000
_cell.length_c   1.000
_cell.angle_alpha   90.00
_cell.angle_beta   90.00
_cell.angle_gamma   90.00
#
_symmetry.space_group_name_H-M   'P 1'
#
loop_
_entity.id
_entity.type
_entity.pdbx_description
1 polymer ?
#
loop_
_entity_poly.entity_id
_entity_poly.type
_entity_poly.pdbx_seq_one_letter_code
_entity_poly.pdbx_strand_id
1 'polypeptide(L)'
;MEGELSEKLQHLQPFADDDAGSDISCLEPYQYRPLANPGRDIRLLRLFPGAQGDPIRISIFHATLDDEPKPKRAPTRLTVSQLKDKLPTGWRVWETIEGRFIFVDRDPDGHSRTHWKCPVEDMDPSLYLTSDDDIPRFEPEYEALSYTWGASGDGGMIIVQEGTPDEPSFRRLNLQDNLMCALEYLRDTESTRTFWIDGICINQADDQEKGHQVHRMSVIYRGAYRVVAWLGPEDEATTQAMELLKFVGRQIEILDDSYNCPGLDPIPNPLGVELPLSPERLDEIDEFLSNPWFRRLWVVQEIRLANKRAVLQRGRSTVPFTLFRRAIMFLDSDVQSTHELSLLARGTTLARPLELRPFYRIVSMLRGKRCIDPRDKFYGVLGLVPPGFAALVQPDYGNTVGEAYRDIVLSHIEHTGRLEQLEYTHQFGRKVDTPSWVPDFSADHFRQTSCGYQQNASGVSRCEFRYESPGFLHVVGKHCATLSLVSERFRRDYGSRAIANLKLWYEMNDKLTTHPTGASAADVFANTIQQGSLQERRRDDRRRFLTRDQWRETMHQMLACPPEVEALSISKDRLRRRYIRESFSYCSGWAYIQTPEGYVGLGPPDAKEGDIICVLLGCASPVLLRETSPGGHFQVIGTCYVYGLEDAIGLLGPLPEPWVGHLENRPGTRRRLVFHNKETGEYSHDDPRLGDLGGWERLGVVTEADDPEVFEYFQHKESREVMNSDPRMLPEALKARGVELTTFVLG
;
A
#
# COMPACT_ATOMS: atom_id res chain seq x y z
N MET A 1 -7.91 -44.75 17.26
CA MET A 1 -6.87 -44.56 18.29
C MET A 1 -6.48 -43.08 18.45
N GLU A 2 -7.39 -42.14 18.19
CA GLU A 2 -7.17 -40.69 18.44
C GLU A 2 -8.09 -40.14 19.55
N GLY A 3 -9.15 -40.87 19.93
CA GLY A 3 -10.06 -40.48 21.01
C GLY A 3 -9.50 -40.65 22.42
N GLU A 4 -8.57 -41.58 22.64
CA GLU A 4 -8.05 -41.89 23.99
C GLU A 4 -6.86 -41.00 24.43
N LEU A 5 -6.28 -40.20 23.52
CA LEU A 5 -5.25 -39.20 23.87
C LEU A 5 -5.84 -37.82 24.23
N SER A 6 -7.04 -37.49 23.73
CA SER A 6 -7.71 -36.22 24.01
C SER A 6 -8.31 -36.16 25.42
N GLU A 7 -8.80 -37.29 25.95
CA GLU A 7 -9.32 -37.35 27.33
C GLU A 7 -8.20 -37.36 28.39
N LYS A 8 -6.97 -37.75 28.04
CA LYS A 8 -5.83 -37.74 28.98
C LYS A 8 -5.15 -36.38 29.14
N LEU A 9 -5.48 -35.38 28.32
CA LEU A 9 -4.95 -34.02 28.42
C LEU A 9 -5.87 -33.04 29.17
N GLN A 10 -7.13 -33.41 29.42
CA GLN A 10 -8.08 -32.61 30.21
C GLN A 10 -7.90 -32.77 31.73
N HIS A 11 -7.05 -33.70 32.17
CA HIS A 11 -6.72 -33.93 33.58
C HIS A 11 -5.22 -33.70 33.84
N LEU A 12 -4.71 -32.53 33.45
CA LEU A 12 -3.53 -31.98 34.13
C LEU A 12 -4.05 -31.36 35.42
N GLN A 13 -3.75 -31.99 36.56
CA GLN A 13 -4.11 -31.46 37.88
C GLN A 13 -3.66 -29.99 37.99
N PRO A 14 -4.49 -29.10 38.58
CA PRO A 14 -3.96 -27.85 39.11
C PRO A 14 -2.81 -28.19 40.06
N PHE A 15 -1.82 -27.31 40.16
CA PHE A 15 -0.77 -27.40 41.17
C PHE A 15 -1.39 -27.89 42.49
N ALA A 16 -0.88 -28.99 43.05
CA ALA A 16 -1.13 -29.22 44.47
C ALA A 16 -0.62 -27.96 45.19
N ASP A 17 -1.47 -27.35 46.01
CA ASP A 17 -1.25 -26.08 46.72
C ASP A 17 0.02 -26.04 47.61
N ASP A 18 0.84 -27.10 47.64
CA ASP A 18 2.01 -27.24 48.50
C ASP A 18 3.34 -26.73 47.91
N ASP A 19 3.41 -26.34 46.63
CA ASP A 19 4.65 -25.79 45.99
C ASP A 19 4.54 -24.32 45.54
N ALA A 20 3.60 -23.55 46.09
CA ALA A 20 3.47 -22.10 45.87
C ALA A 20 4.65 -21.25 46.42
N GLY A 21 5.77 -21.90 46.79
CA GLY A 21 6.92 -21.28 47.46
C GLY A 21 8.21 -21.16 46.65
N SER A 22 8.30 -21.69 45.42
CA SER A 22 9.51 -21.45 44.60
C SER A 22 9.37 -20.13 43.85
N ASP A 23 10.08 -19.11 44.31
CA ASP A 23 10.27 -17.85 43.57
C ASP A 23 10.68 -18.18 42.12
N ILE A 24 9.92 -17.71 41.13
CA ILE A 24 10.17 -17.94 39.69
C ILE A 24 11.60 -17.51 39.32
N SER A 25 12.16 -16.55 40.05
CA SER A 25 13.54 -16.08 39.89
C SER A 25 14.60 -17.16 40.12
N CYS A 26 14.28 -18.19 40.91
CA CYS A 26 15.15 -19.32 41.23
C CYS A 26 15.20 -20.40 40.13
N LEU A 27 14.32 -20.34 39.13
CA LEU A 27 14.33 -21.29 38.01
C LEU A 27 15.49 -20.97 37.03
N GLU A 28 16.04 -22.01 36.42
CA GLU A 28 17.02 -21.85 35.35
C GLU A 28 16.41 -21.18 34.11
N PRO A 29 17.13 -20.31 33.39
CA PRO A 29 16.65 -19.71 32.15
C PRO A 29 16.32 -20.77 31.09
N TYR A 30 15.23 -20.55 30.35
CA TYR A 30 14.88 -21.36 29.20
C TYR A 30 15.93 -21.24 28.08
N GLN A 31 16.31 -22.36 27.48
CA GLN A 31 17.24 -22.41 26.36
C GLN A 31 16.53 -22.94 25.11
N TYR A 32 16.58 -22.18 24.03
CA TYR A 32 15.98 -22.58 22.75
C TYR A 32 16.70 -23.79 22.16
N ARG A 33 15.93 -24.81 21.80
CA ARG A 33 16.43 -25.96 21.03
C ARG A 33 16.47 -25.58 19.54
N PRO A 34 17.55 -25.85 18.80
CA PRO A 34 17.61 -25.55 17.37
C PRO A 34 16.47 -26.22 16.58
N LEU A 35 15.94 -25.51 15.58
CA LEU A 35 14.99 -26.08 14.64
C LEU A 35 15.72 -27.08 13.73
N ALA A 36 15.15 -28.28 13.55
CA ALA A 36 15.79 -29.34 12.76
C ALA A 36 15.81 -28.99 11.26
N ASN A 37 14.72 -28.39 10.77
CA ASN A 37 14.62 -27.83 9.44
C ASN A 37 14.15 -26.36 9.53
N PRO A 38 15.05 -25.37 9.61
CA PRO A 38 14.70 -23.95 9.72
C PRO A 38 13.78 -23.44 8.60
N GLY A 39 13.80 -24.09 7.43
CA GLY A 39 12.93 -23.77 6.30
C GLY A 39 11.48 -24.22 6.43
N ARG A 40 11.18 -25.19 7.32
CA ARG A 40 9.82 -25.76 7.49
C ARG A 40 9.33 -25.79 8.93
N ASP A 41 10.23 -25.96 9.89
CA ASP A 41 9.90 -26.04 11.30
C ASP A 41 9.69 -24.65 11.91
N ILE A 42 8.77 -24.58 12.85
CA ILE A 42 8.49 -23.43 13.71
C ILE A 42 8.38 -23.91 15.16
N ARG A 43 8.43 -22.99 16.11
CA ARG A 43 7.99 -23.26 17.48
C ARG A 43 6.56 -22.77 17.68
N LEU A 44 5.77 -23.54 18.40
CA LEU A 44 4.46 -23.14 18.90
C LEU A 44 4.47 -23.21 20.42
N LEU A 45 3.65 -22.41 21.07
CA LEU A 45 3.47 -22.45 22.51
C LEU A 45 2.05 -22.87 22.88
N ARG A 46 1.91 -23.65 23.94
CA ARG A 46 0.63 -23.89 24.62
C ARG A 46 0.57 -23.01 25.85
N LEU A 47 -0.42 -22.11 25.88
CA LEU A 47 -0.74 -21.27 27.02
C LEU A 47 -1.73 -22.02 27.91
N PHE A 48 -1.29 -22.42 29.10
CA PHE A 48 -2.13 -23.17 30.05
C PHE A 48 -3.17 -22.25 30.71
N PRO A 49 -4.32 -22.80 31.14
CA PRO A 49 -5.36 -22.03 31.80
C PRO A 49 -4.93 -21.47 33.16
N GLY A 50 -5.60 -20.40 33.61
CA GLY A 50 -5.35 -19.78 34.91
C GLY A 50 -6.16 -18.50 35.12
N ALA A 51 -6.41 -18.14 36.37
CA ALA A 51 -7.14 -16.93 36.75
C ALA A 51 -6.26 -15.67 36.62
N GLN A 52 -6.85 -14.49 36.74
CA GLN A 52 -6.10 -13.23 36.73
C GLN A 52 -5.16 -13.17 37.95
N GLY A 53 -3.90 -12.76 37.75
CA GLY A 53 -2.87 -12.75 38.79
C GLY A 53 -2.12 -14.07 39.00
N ASP A 54 -2.62 -15.21 38.52
CA ASP A 54 -1.89 -16.49 38.62
C ASP A 54 -0.62 -16.46 37.75
N PRO A 55 0.50 -17.09 38.16
CA PRO A 55 1.68 -17.23 37.34
C PRO A 55 1.36 -17.76 35.93
N ILE A 56 1.91 -17.11 34.90
CA ILE A 56 1.69 -17.54 33.52
C ILE A 56 2.57 -18.76 33.23
N ARG A 57 1.96 -19.85 32.78
CA ARG A 57 2.63 -21.10 32.44
C ARG A 57 2.43 -21.40 30.96
N ILE A 58 3.51 -21.78 30.29
CA ILE A 58 3.50 -22.22 28.88
C ILE A 58 4.29 -23.51 28.68
N SER A 59 4.09 -24.18 27.56
CA SER A 59 5.05 -25.17 27.02
C SER A 59 5.36 -24.84 25.57
N ILE A 60 6.63 -25.00 25.14
CA ILE A 60 7.09 -24.71 23.78
C ILE A 60 7.43 -26.02 23.08
N PHE A 61 6.92 -26.21 21.87
CA PHE A 61 7.14 -27.43 21.08
C PHE A 61 7.40 -27.09 19.60
N HIS A 62 8.10 -27.97 18.88
CA HIS A 62 8.38 -27.79 17.46
C HIS A 62 7.23 -28.36 16.63
N ALA A 63 6.86 -27.66 15.56
CA ALA A 63 5.89 -28.10 14.56
C ALA A 63 6.46 -27.86 13.17
N THR A 64 6.26 -28.82 12.26
CA THR A 64 6.65 -28.68 10.86
C THR A 64 5.47 -28.18 10.05
N LEU A 65 5.63 -27.04 9.37
CA LEU A 65 4.60 -26.55 8.46
C LEU A 65 4.80 -27.13 7.06
N ASP A 66 3.68 -27.33 6.36
CA ASP A 66 3.67 -27.47 4.91
C ASP A 66 4.04 -26.14 4.23
N ASP A 67 4.37 -26.20 2.94
CA ASP A 67 4.75 -25.01 2.17
C ASP A 67 3.58 -24.02 2.05
N GLU A 68 2.35 -24.51 1.99
CA GLU A 68 1.13 -23.72 1.93
C GLU A 68 0.05 -24.28 2.86
N PRO A 69 -0.76 -23.43 3.53
CA PRO A 69 -1.89 -23.87 4.32
C PRO A 69 -2.96 -24.50 3.42
N LYS A 70 -3.67 -25.51 3.95
CA LYS A 70 -4.67 -26.27 3.18
C LYS A 70 -6.05 -26.12 3.84
N PRO A 71 -7.14 -26.06 3.06
CA PRO A 71 -8.48 -26.12 3.61
C PRO A 71 -8.78 -27.54 4.12
N LYS A 72 -9.73 -27.69 5.06
CA LYS A 72 -10.14 -29.02 5.57
C LYS A 72 -10.83 -29.87 4.51
N ARG A 73 -11.37 -29.23 3.47
CA ARG A 73 -11.96 -29.87 2.29
C ARG A 73 -11.65 -29.06 1.04
N ALA A 74 -11.71 -29.70 -0.13
CA ALA A 74 -11.59 -28.97 -1.39
C ALA A 74 -12.75 -27.96 -1.53
N PRO A 75 -12.46 -26.67 -1.82
CA PRO A 75 -13.51 -25.68 -2.00
C PRO A 75 -14.33 -26.02 -3.26
N THR A 76 -15.65 -26.09 -3.11
CA THR A 76 -16.59 -26.28 -4.23
C THR A 76 -17.05 -24.96 -4.87
N ARG A 77 -16.61 -23.84 -4.30
CA ARG A 77 -17.02 -22.48 -4.67
C ARG A 77 -16.61 -22.12 -6.11
N LEU A 78 -17.56 -21.59 -6.87
CA LEU A 78 -17.35 -21.07 -8.21
C LEU A 78 -16.62 -19.74 -8.18
N THR A 79 -15.87 -19.45 -9.25
CA THR A 79 -15.27 -18.13 -9.48
C THR A 79 -16.33 -17.11 -9.92
N VAL A 80 -16.01 -15.81 -9.78
CA VAL A 80 -16.86 -14.72 -10.31
C VAL A 80 -17.18 -14.92 -11.79
N SER A 81 -16.21 -15.34 -12.60
CA SER A 81 -16.42 -15.59 -14.04
C SER A 81 -17.41 -16.73 -14.28
N GLN A 82 -17.23 -17.87 -13.59
CA GLN A 82 -18.13 -19.01 -13.72
C GLN A 82 -19.55 -18.70 -13.22
N LEU A 83 -19.68 -17.83 -12.21
CA LEU A 83 -20.98 -17.35 -11.76
C LEU A 83 -21.61 -16.42 -12.80
N LYS A 84 -20.87 -15.47 -13.36
CA LYS A 84 -21.35 -14.56 -14.41
C LYS A 84 -22.00 -15.32 -15.57
N ASP A 85 -21.38 -16.41 -16.02
CA ASP A 85 -21.89 -17.23 -17.13
C ASP A 85 -23.19 -17.98 -16.80
N LYS A 86 -23.49 -18.16 -15.51
CA LYS A 86 -24.70 -18.85 -15.02
C LYS A 86 -25.83 -17.90 -14.67
N LEU A 87 -25.57 -16.59 -14.60
CA LEU A 87 -26.57 -15.61 -14.17
C LEU A 87 -27.59 -15.30 -15.28
N PRO A 88 -28.85 -15.00 -14.94
CA PRO A 88 -29.83 -14.53 -15.90
C PRO A 88 -29.41 -13.20 -16.55
N THR A 89 -29.88 -12.93 -17.77
CA THR A 89 -29.61 -11.67 -18.48
C THR A 89 -29.97 -10.45 -17.62
N GLY A 90 -29.05 -9.48 -17.54
CA GLY A 90 -29.21 -8.25 -16.76
C GLY A 90 -28.71 -8.34 -15.31
N TRP A 91 -28.39 -9.54 -14.82
CA TRP A 91 -27.75 -9.73 -13.53
C TRP A 91 -26.24 -9.59 -13.62
N ARG A 92 -25.63 -9.10 -12.54
CA ARG A 92 -24.19 -9.01 -12.34
C ARG A 92 -23.82 -9.61 -11.00
N VAL A 93 -22.59 -10.09 -10.88
CA VAL A 93 -22.01 -10.54 -9.61
C VAL A 93 -20.67 -9.87 -9.38
N TRP A 94 -20.46 -9.48 -8.12
CA TRP A 94 -19.18 -9.01 -7.61
C TRP A 94 -18.78 -9.83 -6.40
N GLU A 95 -17.48 -9.83 -6.13
CA GLU A 95 -16.92 -10.32 -4.89
C GLU A 95 -16.59 -9.12 -3.98
N THR A 96 -16.98 -9.20 -2.71
CA THR A 96 -16.59 -8.22 -1.70
C THR A 96 -15.12 -8.43 -1.32
N ILE A 97 -14.51 -7.44 -0.67
CA ILE A 97 -13.14 -7.55 -0.13
C ILE A 97 -12.95 -8.69 0.90
N GLU A 98 -14.03 -9.36 1.31
CA GLU A 98 -14.04 -10.47 2.27
C GLU A 98 -14.30 -11.82 1.59
N GLY A 99 -14.36 -11.84 0.26
CA GLY A 99 -14.63 -13.05 -0.50
C GLY A 99 -16.08 -13.52 -0.39
N ARG A 100 -17.05 -12.59 -0.28
CA ARG A 100 -18.49 -12.90 -0.39
C ARG A 100 -19.01 -12.46 -1.75
N PHE A 101 -19.94 -13.20 -2.33
CA PHE A 101 -20.59 -12.79 -3.58
C PHE A 101 -21.83 -11.93 -3.33
N ILE A 102 -21.97 -10.87 -4.12
CA ILE A 102 -23.16 -10.03 -4.17
C ILE A 102 -23.70 -10.02 -5.61
N PHE A 103 -25.00 -10.22 -5.74
CA PHE A 103 -25.71 -10.28 -7.01
C PHE A 103 -26.54 -9.01 -7.19
N VAL A 104 -26.56 -8.45 -8.39
CA VAL A 104 -27.20 -7.17 -8.63
C VAL A 104 -27.96 -7.18 -9.93
N ASP A 105 -29.19 -6.70 -9.89
CA ASP A 105 -30.02 -6.44 -11.05
C ASP A 105 -30.31 -4.94 -11.17
N ARG A 106 -31.10 -4.58 -12.19
CA ARG A 106 -31.68 -3.24 -12.30
C ARG A 106 -33.19 -3.34 -12.17
N ASP A 107 -33.77 -2.41 -11.42
CA ASP A 107 -35.22 -2.25 -11.38
C ASP A 107 -35.75 -1.58 -12.67
N PRO A 108 -37.08 -1.51 -12.86
CA PRO A 108 -37.68 -0.90 -14.06
C PRO A 108 -37.32 0.58 -14.27
N ASP A 109 -36.95 1.30 -13.20
CA ASP A 109 -36.54 2.71 -13.22
C ASP A 109 -35.03 2.87 -13.47
N GLY A 110 -34.30 1.76 -13.60
CA GLY A 110 -32.87 1.72 -13.90
C GLY A 110 -31.96 1.81 -12.68
N HIS A 111 -32.50 1.80 -11.46
CA HIS A 111 -31.72 1.76 -10.22
C HIS A 111 -31.19 0.34 -9.97
N SER A 112 -29.97 0.26 -9.40
CA SER A 112 -29.35 -1.04 -9.09
C SER A 112 -29.87 -1.58 -7.76
N ARG A 113 -30.33 -2.84 -7.72
CA ARG A 113 -30.72 -3.52 -6.47
C ARG A 113 -29.77 -4.66 -6.15
N THR A 114 -29.42 -4.81 -4.87
CA THR A 114 -28.43 -5.79 -4.41
C THR A 114 -29.06 -6.97 -3.68
N HIS A 115 -28.57 -8.16 -3.94
CA HIS A 115 -29.06 -9.44 -3.44
C HIS A 115 -27.90 -10.32 -2.97
N TRP A 116 -28.12 -11.07 -1.90
CA TRP A 116 -27.12 -11.96 -1.31
C TRP A 116 -27.36 -13.43 -1.61
N LYS A 117 -28.59 -13.75 -2.01
CA LYS A 117 -28.93 -15.06 -2.57
C LYS A 117 -28.69 -15.02 -4.07
N CYS A 118 -28.10 -16.09 -4.60
CA CYS A 118 -27.96 -16.25 -6.04
C CYS A 118 -29.36 -16.26 -6.70
N PRO A 119 -29.57 -15.53 -7.81
CA PRO A 119 -30.86 -15.50 -8.50
C PRO A 119 -31.16 -16.77 -9.29
N VAL A 120 -30.19 -17.69 -9.42
CA VAL A 120 -30.38 -18.97 -10.10
C VAL A 120 -31.13 -19.91 -9.16
N GLU A 121 -32.32 -20.36 -9.59
CA GLU A 121 -33.12 -21.34 -8.84
C GLU A 121 -32.32 -22.64 -8.65
N ASP A 122 -32.46 -23.24 -7.46
CA ASP A 122 -31.84 -24.50 -7.07
C ASP A 122 -30.29 -24.57 -7.16
N MET A 123 -29.60 -23.43 -7.26
CA MET A 123 -28.15 -23.41 -7.14
C MET A 123 -27.73 -23.80 -5.72
N ASP A 124 -26.89 -24.84 -5.60
CA ASP A 124 -26.32 -25.25 -4.32
C ASP A 124 -25.57 -24.08 -3.65
N PRO A 125 -25.96 -23.65 -2.43
CA PRO A 125 -25.27 -22.60 -1.70
C PRO A 125 -23.77 -22.84 -1.51
N SER A 126 -23.32 -24.09 -1.49
CA SER A 126 -21.88 -24.41 -1.39
C SER A 126 -21.06 -23.86 -2.56
N LEU A 127 -21.71 -23.59 -3.71
CA LEU A 127 -21.06 -23.05 -4.91
C LEU A 127 -20.81 -21.54 -4.84
N TYR A 128 -21.48 -20.81 -3.94
CA TYR A 128 -21.37 -19.35 -3.88
C TYR A 128 -21.23 -18.77 -2.45
N LEU A 129 -21.43 -19.57 -1.40
CA LEU A 129 -21.14 -19.23 -0.02
C LEU A 129 -19.79 -19.81 0.42
N THR A 130 -19.12 -19.11 1.33
CA THR A 130 -17.81 -19.52 1.87
C THR A 130 -18.00 -20.19 3.23
N SER A 131 -17.70 -21.49 3.34
CA SER A 131 -17.70 -22.24 4.61
C SER A 131 -16.43 -21.96 5.42
N ASP A 132 -16.44 -22.35 6.69
CA ASP A 132 -15.30 -22.25 7.60
C ASP A 132 -14.24 -23.34 7.33
N ASP A 133 -14.66 -24.46 6.73
CA ASP A 133 -13.78 -25.54 6.26
C ASP A 133 -13.02 -25.18 4.99
N ASP A 134 -13.49 -24.18 4.25
CA ASP A 134 -12.87 -23.71 3.01
C ASP A 134 -11.69 -22.75 3.29
N ILE A 135 -11.51 -22.32 4.55
CA ILE A 135 -10.41 -21.42 4.95
C ILE A 135 -9.12 -22.24 5.11
N PRO A 136 -8.07 -21.96 4.31
CA PRO A 136 -6.78 -22.62 4.46
C PRO A 136 -6.15 -22.36 5.83
N ARG A 137 -5.63 -23.41 6.45
CA ARG A 137 -4.88 -23.33 7.72
C ARG A 137 -3.85 -24.45 7.83
N PHE A 138 -2.93 -24.31 8.78
CA PHE A 138 -1.95 -25.35 9.10
C PHE A 138 -2.46 -26.31 10.18
N GLU A 139 -1.87 -27.50 10.17
CA GLU A 139 -1.96 -28.48 11.24
C GLU A 139 -0.57 -28.63 11.90
N PRO A 140 -0.47 -28.60 13.25
CA PRO A 140 -1.56 -28.40 14.20
C PRO A 140 -2.14 -26.97 14.15
N GLU A 141 -3.43 -26.82 14.43
CA GLU A 141 -4.08 -25.50 14.52
C GLU A 141 -3.47 -24.63 15.65
N TYR A 142 -3.21 -23.36 15.34
CA TYR A 142 -2.71 -22.36 16.29
C TYR A 142 -3.29 -20.97 15.99
N GLU A 143 -3.27 -20.08 16.98
CA GLU A 143 -3.56 -18.66 16.83
C GLU A 143 -2.27 -17.85 16.72
N ALA A 144 -2.23 -16.80 15.91
CA ALA A 144 -1.07 -15.92 15.87
C ALA A 144 -1.34 -14.61 16.62
N LEU A 145 -0.40 -14.18 17.46
CA LEU A 145 -0.49 -12.89 18.16
C LEU A 145 0.21 -11.80 17.34
N SER A 146 -0.46 -10.66 17.19
CA SER A 146 0.09 -9.41 16.68
C SER A 146 0.00 -8.37 17.79
N TYR A 147 1.13 -7.89 18.31
CA TYR A 147 1.15 -6.97 19.45
C TYR A 147 2.24 -5.91 19.30
N THR A 148 2.23 -4.86 20.12
CA THR A 148 3.33 -3.88 20.12
C THR A 148 4.44 -4.30 21.07
N TRP A 149 5.68 -4.34 20.61
CA TRP A 149 6.80 -4.55 21.53
C TRP A 149 6.89 -3.35 22.49
N GLY A 150 6.91 -3.62 23.79
CA GLY A 150 6.97 -2.61 24.84
C GLY A 150 8.34 -1.96 24.95
N ALA A 151 8.43 -0.87 25.73
CA ALA A 151 9.73 -0.34 26.13
C ALA A 151 10.47 -1.39 26.98
N SER A 152 11.79 -1.40 26.92
CA SER A 152 12.66 -2.28 27.73
C SER A 152 12.58 -1.91 29.22
N GLY A 153 11.47 -2.27 29.87
CA GLY A 153 11.29 -2.22 31.33
C GLY A 153 11.72 -3.54 31.99
N ASP A 154 11.59 -3.59 33.32
CA ASP A 154 11.82 -4.76 34.17
C ASP A 154 10.70 -5.80 33.97
N GLY A 155 10.61 -6.34 32.75
CA GLY A 155 9.54 -7.25 32.32
C GLY A 155 9.27 -8.44 33.26
N GLY A 156 8.12 -9.07 33.10
CA GLY A 156 7.71 -10.21 33.94
C GLY A 156 8.40 -11.53 33.60
N MET A 157 8.41 -12.46 34.58
CA MET A 157 8.88 -13.83 34.39
C MET A 157 7.68 -14.78 34.22
N ILE A 158 7.77 -15.69 33.26
CA ILE A 158 6.82 -16.79 33.07
C ILE A 158 7.49 -18.14 33.26
N ILE A 159 6.68 -19.16 33.52
CA ILE A 159 7.13 -20.53 33.70
C ILE A 159 7.01 -21.28 32.38
N VAL A 160 8.13 -21.80 31.86
CA VAL A 160 8.17 -22.72 30.73
C VAL A 160 8.28 -24.14 31.26
N GLN A 161 7.26 -24.95 30.99
CA GLN A 161 7.26 -26.37 31.28
C GLN A 161 7.88 -27.15 30.11
N GLU A 162 8.90 -27.93 30.42
CA GLU A 162 9.54 -28.91 29.52
C GLU A 162 9.40 -30.32 30.10
N GLY A 163 9.69 -31.35 29.30
CA GLY A 163 9.65 -32.75 29.73
C GLY A 163 8.36 -33.47 29.36
N THR A 164 8.22 -34.73 29.80
CA THR A 164 7.00 -35.51 29.60
C THR A 164 5.93 -35.09 30.61
N PRO A 165 4.65 -35.40 30.38
CA PRO A 165 3.61 -35.19 31.39
C PRO A 165 3.94 -35.85 32.74
N ASP A 166 4.69 -36.96 32.71
CA ASP A 166 5.06 -37.74 33.90
C ASP A 166 6.29 -37.18 34.64
N GLU A 167 7.19 -36.47 33.94
CA GLU A 167 8.41 -35.87 34.50
C GLU A 167 8.59 -34.42 34.00
N PRO A 168 7.79 -33.47 34.52
CA PRO A 168 7.91 -32.08 34.12
C PRO A 168 9.15 -31.43 34.75
N SER A 169 9.82 -30.59 33.95
CA SER A 169 10.84 -29.66 34.41
C SER A 169 10.41 -28.23 34.11
N PHE A 170 10.80 -27.31 34.98
CA PHE A 170 10.39 -25.91 34.88
C PHE A 170 11.60 -25.02 34.63
N ARG A 171 11.41 -24.04 33.75
CA ARG A 171 12.38 -22.99 33.41
C ARG A 171 11.69 -21.63 33.46
N ARG A 172 12.48 -20.57 33.55
CA ARG A 172 11.96 -19.20 33.45
C ARG A 172 12.24 -18.60 32.08
N LEU A 173 11.28 -17.82 31.59
CA LEU A 173 11.45 -16.96 30.42
C LEU A 173 11.01 -15.54 30.78
N ASN A 174 11.85 -14.55 30.46
CA ASN A 174 11.55 -13.15 30.72
C ASN A 174 10.82 -12.55 29.52
N LEU A 175 9.69 -11.90 29.75
CA LEU A 175 8.86 -11.26 28.73
C LEU A 175 8.65 -9.78 29.04
N GLN A 176 8.42 -8.98 28.01
CA GLN A 176 8.05 -7.57 28.18
C GLN A 176 6.62 -7.43 28.74
N ASP A 177 6.37 -6.35 29.48
CA ASP A 177 5.08 -6.09 30.15
C ASP A 177 3.87 -6.17 29.23
N ASN A 178 3.99 -5.66 27.99
CA ASN A 178 2.86 -5.70 27.06
C ASN A 178 2.50 -7.14 26.66
N LEU A 179 3.50 -8.01 26.53
CA LEU A 179 3.26 -9.42 26.21
C LEU A 179 2.76 -10.19 27.43
N MET A 180 3.28 -9.89 28.63
CA MET A 180 2.74 -10.43 29.89
C MET A 180 1.24 -10.12 30.03
N CYS A 181 0.88 -8.84 29.86
CA CYS A 181 -0.50 -8.37 29.89
C CYS A 181 -1.34 -9.06 28.81
N ALA A 182 -0.85 -9.15 27.56
CA ALA A 182 -1.56 -9.86 26.49
C ALA A 182 -1.85 -11.32 26.87
N LEU A 183 -0.84 -12.06 27.35
CA LEU A 183 -1.00 -13.46 27.74
C LEU A 183 -2.00 -13.63 28.88
N GLU A 184 -2.04 -12.71 29.85
CA GLU A 184 -3.02 -12.75 30.95
C GLU A 184 -4.46 -12.58 30.45
N TYR A 185 -4.71 -11.66 29.51
CA TYR A 185 -6.04 -11.47 28.92
C TYR A 185 -6.44 -12.55 27.91
N LEU A 186 -5.45 -13.17 27.25
CA LEU A 186 -5.66 -14.23 26.26
C LEU A 186 -5.75 -15.63 26.90
N ARG A 187 -5.26 -15.79 28.13
CA ARG A 187 -5.42 -17.04 28.87
C ARG A 187 -6.88 -17.28 29.20
N ASP A 188 -7.36 -18.48 28.90
CA ASP A 188 -8.68 -18.94 29.34
C ASP A 188 -8.59 -19.48 30.77
N THR A 189 -9.72 -19.54 31.46
CA THR A 189 -9.78 -20.10 32.82
C THR A 189 -9.78 -21.63 32.84
N GLU A 190 -10.20 -22.28 31.74
CA GLU A 190 -10.44 -23.72 31.69
C GLU A 190 -9.75 -24.43 30.53
N SER A 191 -9.36 -23.69 29.49
CA SER A 191 -8.88 -24.26 28.23
C SER A 191 -7.42 -23.87 27.96
N THR A 192 -6.66 -24.81 27.38
CA THR A 192 -5.32 -24.53 26.87
C THR A 192 -5.44 -24.01 25.45
N ARG A 193 -4.73 -22.92 25.15
CA ARG A 193 -4.70 -22.31 23.80
C ARG A 193 -3.33 -22.46 23.17
N THR A 194 -3.28 -22.75 21.87
CA THR A 194 -2.03 -22.85 21.12
C THR A 194 -1.77 -21.56 20.37
N PHE A 195 -0.59 -20.95 20.58
CA PHE A 195 -0.20 -19.71 19.93
C PHE A 195 1.12 -19.83 19.18
N TRP A 196 1.24 -19.00 18.13
CA TRP A 196 2.51 -18.52 17.61
C TRP A 196 2.67 -17.05 17.99
N ILE A 197 3.78 -16.72 18.66
CA ILE A 197 4.11 -15.36 19.08
C ILE A 197 5.57 -15.13 18.71
N ASP A 198 5.85 -14.19 17.81
CA ASP A 198 7.20 -13.88 17.30
C ASP A 198 8.24 -13.71 18.43
N GLY A 199 7.89 -12.99 19.50
CA GLY A 199 8.76 -12.76 20.66
C GLY A 199 9.09 -13.99 21.51
N ILE A 200 8.37 -15.11 21.35
CA ILE A 200 8.60 -16.37 22.10
C ILE A 200 8.98 -17.53 21.16
N CYS A 201 8.39 -17.59 19.97
CA CYS A 201 8.56 -18.71 19.06
C CYS A 201 9.86 -18.62 18.23
N ILE A 202 10.38 -17.41 18.05
CA ILE A 202 11.66 -17.15 17.35
C ILE A 202 12.74 -16.91 18.40
N ASN A 203 13.89 -17.56 18.24
CA ASN A 203 15.07 -17.27 19.03
C ASN A 203 15.63 -15.90 18.63
N GLN A 204 15.24 -14.86 19.35
CA GLN A 204 15.62 -13.47 19.06
C GLN A 204 17.13 -13.18 19.19
N ALA A 205 17.90 -14.09 19.77
CA ALA A 205 19.36 -13.99 19.91
C ALA A 205 20.14 -14.63 18.74
N ASP A 206 19.47 -15.30 17.81
CA ASP A 206 20.07 -15.94 16.64
C ASP A 206 19.62 -15.22 15.36
N ASP A 207 20.50 -14.36 14.81
CA ASP A 207 20.20 -13.57 13.62
C ASP A 207 19.96 -14.45 12.37
N GLN A 208 20.57 -15.63 12.28
CA GLN A 208 20.37 -16.55 11.18
C GLN A 208 19.00 -17.23 11.28
N GLU A 209 18.59 -17.68 12.48
CA GLU A 209 17.24 -18.19 12.72
C GLU A 209 16.20 -17.09 12.44
N LYS A 210 16.45 -15.89 12.95
CA LYS A 210 15.57 -14.73 12.78
C LYS A 210 15.36 -14.40 11.30
N GLY A 211 16.43 -14.33 10.50
CA GLY A 211 16.33 -14.08 9.06
C GLY A 211 15.43 -15.10 8.34
N HIS A 212 15.63 -16.40 8.61
CA HIS A 212 14.79 -17.46 8.04
C HIS A 212 13.32 -17.38 8.50
N GLN A 213 13.08 -17.14 9.80
CA GLN A 213 11.71 -17.08 10.33
C GLN A 213 10.97 -15.82 9.85
N VAL A 214 11.66 -14.68 9.72
CA VAL A 214 11.11 -13.44 9.15
C VAL A 214 10.62 -13.66 7.73
N HIS A 215 11.39 -14.35 6.90
CA HIS A 215 10.97 -14.70 5.53
C HIS A 215 9.68 -15.54 5.51
N ARG A 216 9.45 -16.34 6.56
CA ARG A 216 8.28 -17.24 6.68
C ARG A 216 7.08 -16.63 7.41
N MET A 217 7.22 -15.47 8.05
CA MET A 217 6.14 -14.84 8.81
C MET A 217 4.86 -14.68 7.98
N SER A 218 5.00 -14.36 6.68
CA SER A 218 3.86 -14.23 5.76
C SER A 218 2.98 -15.49 5.73
N VAL A 219 3.62 -16.65 5.60
CA VAL A 219 2.96 -17.96 5.53
C VAL A 219 2.40 -18.35 6.89
N ILE A 220 3.13 -18.08 7.98
CA ILE A 220 2.70 -18.38 9.36
C ILE A 220 1.42 -17.60 9.74
N TYR A 221 1.36 -16.29 9.48
CA TYR A 221 0.16 -15.50 9.78
C TYR A 221 -1.03 -15.89 8.88
N ARG A 222 -0.77 -16.24 7.61
CA ARG A 222 -1.79 -16.71 6.66
C ARG A 222 -2.42 -18.04 7.09
N GLY A 223 -1.60 -18.97 7.55
CA GLY A 223 -2.03 -20.32 7.94
C GLY A 223 -2.54 -20.46 9.38
N ALA A 224 -2.51 -19.39 10.18
CA ALA A 224 -3.07 -19.40 11.54
C ALA A 224 -4.60 -19.59 11.52
N TYR A 225 -5.16 -20.21 12.55
CA TYR A 225 -6.62 -20.33 12.73
C TYR A 225 -7.30 -18.97 12.76
N ARG A 226 -6.70 -18.02 13.51
CA ARG A 226 -6.99 -16.59 13.47
C ARG A 226 -5.76 -15.79 13.92
N VAL A 227 -5.76 -14.50 13.59
CA VAL A 227 -4.79 -13.53 14.10
C VAL A 227 -5.47 -12.62 15.11
N VAL A 228 -4.88 -12.48 16.28
CA VAL A 228 -5.34 -11.58 17.34
C VAL A 228 -4.41 -10.37 17.37
N ALA A 229 -4.92 -9.20 16.98
CA ALA A 229 -4.22 -7.93 17.12
C ALA A 229 -4.49 -7.32 18.49
N TRP A 230 -3.54 -7.46 19.41
CA TRP A 230 -3.62 -6.98 20.78
C TRP A 230 -3.30 -5.49 20.87
N LEU A 231 -4.26 -4.71 21.37
CA LEU A 231 -4.21 -3.26 21.51
C LEU A 231 -4.00 -2.78 22.96
N GLY A 232 -3.86 -3.69 23.92
CA GLY A 232 -3.67 -3.37 25.34
C GLY A 232 -4.91 -3.62 26.21
N PRO A 233 -4.85 -3.29 27.52
CA PRO A 233 -5.93 -3.52 28.48
C PRO A 233 -7.18 -2.68 28.19
N GLU A 234 -8.25 -2.97 28.92
CA GLU A 234 -9.53 -2.26 28.80
C GLU A 234 -9.41 -0.77 29.11
N ASP A 235 -10.15 0.01 28.33
CA ASP A 235 -10.24 1.46 28.44
C ASP A 235 -11.62 1.87 27.94
N GLU A 236 -12.36 2.58 28.80
CA GLU A 236 -13.78 2.89 28.60
C GLU A 236 -13.99 3.76 27.36
N ALA A 237 -13.10 4.73 27.11
CA ALA A 237 -13.18 5.62 25.96
C ALA A 237 -13.05 4.86 24.62
N THR A 238 -12.11 3.91 24.54
CA THR A 238 -11.88 3.13 23.32
C THR A 238 -12.88 2.01 23.10
N THR A 239 -13.61 1.58 24.13
CA THR A 239 -14.69 0.58 23.99
C THR A 239 -15.85 1.12 23.15
N GLN A 240 -16.20 2.40 23.33
CA GLN A 240 -17.25 3.06 22.51
C GLN A 240 -16.84 3.15 21.04
N ALA A 241 -15.57 3.53 20.77
CA ALA A 241 -15.03 3.56 19.41
C ALA A 241 -15.08 2.19 18.72
N MET A 242 -14.83 1.10 19.46
CA MET A 242 -14.93 -0.26 18.94
C MET A 242 -16.36 -0.63 18.54
N GLU A 243 -17.36 -0.29 19.34
CA GLU A 243 -18.77 -0.49 18.98
C GLU A 243 -19.20 0.38 17.79
N LEU A 244 -18.72 1.63 17.72
CA LEU A 244 -18.97 2.52 16.60
C LEU A 244 -18.39 1.96 15.29
N LEU A 245 -17.15 1.45 15.31
CA LEU A 245 -16.53 0.80 14.15
C LEU A 245 -17.31 -0.44 13.70
N LYS A 246 -17.82 -1.26 14.63
CA LYS A 246 -18.70 -2.40 14.29
C LYS A 246 -20.00 -1.91 13.65
N PHE A 247 -20.63 -0.88 14.21
CA PHE A 247 -21.86 -0.30 13.69
C PHE A 247 -21.68 0.19 12.26
N VAL A 248 -20.71 1.07 12.03
CA VAL A 248 -20.41 1.65 10.70
C VAL A 248 -20.02 0.55 9.70
N GLY A 249 -19.15 -0.38 10.11
CA GLY A 249 -18.68 -1.48 9.25
C GLY A 249 -19.80 -2.44 8.82
N ARG A 250 -20.88 -2.55 9.59
CA ARG A 250 -22.07 -3.34 9.23
C ARG A 250 -23.04 -2.61 8.30
N GLN A 251 -22.96 -1.28 8.18
CA GLN A 251 -23.86 -0.52 7.29
C GLN A 251 -23.50 -0.65 5.82
N ILE A 252 -22.26 -1.03 5.52
CA ILE A 252 -21.68 -0.97 4.17
C ILE A 252 -20.95 -2.25 3.81
N GLU A 253 -20.92 -2.52 2.51
CA GLU A 253 -20.10 -3.54 1.88
C GLU A 253 -19.28 -2.91 0.77
N ILE A 254 -18.06 -3.40 0.62
CA ILE A 254 -17.07 -2.83 -0.28
C ILE A 254 -16.78 -3.84 -1.36
N LEU A 255 -17.03 -3.42 -2.60
CA LEU A 255 -16.76 -4.20 -3.80
C LEU A 255 -15.39 -3.79 -4.36
N ASP A 256 -14.75 -4.74 -5.05
CA ASP A 256 -13.39 -4.60 -5.59
C ASP A 256 -13.21 -3.35 -6.48
N ASP A 257 -14.27 -2.92 -7.18
CA ASP A 257 -14.28 -1.77 -8.09
C ASP A 257 -14.70 -0.43 -7.44
N SER A 258 -14.46 -0.23 -6.13
CA SER A 258 -14.77 1.03 -5.42
C SER A 258 -16.27 1.41 -5.41
N TYR A 259 -17.15 0.41 -5.50
CA TYR A 259 -18.59 0.59 -5.31
C TYR A 259 -18.95 0.18 -3.88
N ASN A 260 -19.67 1.07 -3.19
CA ASN A 260 -20.22 0.80 -1.86
C ASN A 260 -21.67 0.37 -2.02
N CYS A 261 -22.08 -0.70 -1.35
CA CYS A 261 -23.48 -1.10 -1.27
C CYS A 261 -23.93 -1.28 0.19
N PRO A 262 -25.24 -1.31 0.48
CA PRO A 262 -25.73 -1.57 1.83
C PRO A 262 -25.24 -2.91 2.39
N GLY A 263 -25.06 -2.95 3.71
CA GLY A 263 -24.76 -4.16 4.49
C GLY A 263 -25.71 -5.33 4.23
N LEU A 264 -25.21 -6.56 4.38
CA LEU A 264 -26.03 -7.79 4.42
C LEU A 264 -27.05 -7.75 5.56
N ASP A 265 -26.58 -7.37 6.75
CA ASP A 265 -27.36 -7.32 7.99
C ASP A 265 -27.12 -5.96 8.67
N PRO A 266 -27.66 -4.85 8.14
CA PRO A 266 -27.54 -3.57 8.80
C PRO A 266 -28.23 -3.68 10.16
N ILE A 267 -27.48 -3.48 11.23
CA ILE A 267 -28.06 -3.48 12.58
C ILE A 267 -28.81 -2.16 12.82
N PRO A 268 -29.96 -2.20 13.54
CA PRO A 268 -30.55 -0.99 14.09
C PRO A 268 -29.49 -0.24 14.87
N ASN A 269 -29.43 1.07 14.70
CA ASN A 269 -28.43 1.95 15.30
C ASN A 269 -28.38 1.78 16.83
N PRO A 270 -27.48 0.94 17.37
CA PRO A 270 -27.54 0.53 18.77
C PRO A 270 -26.98 1.64 19.68
N LEU A 271 -26.30 2.62 19.08
CA LEU A 271 -25.65 3.74 19.73
C LEU A 271 -26.48 5.04 19.64
N GLY A 272 -27.60 5.03 18.90
CA GLY A 272 -28.37 6.25 18.64
C GLY A 272 -27.61 7.31 17.82
N VAL A 273 -26.57 6.92 17.08
CA VAL A 273 -25.71 7.80 16.26
C VAL A 273 -26.19 7.88 14.81
N GLU A 274 -26.57 9.06 14.34
CA GLU A 274 -26.89 9.27 12.92
C GLU A 274 -25.62 9.30 12.04
N LEU A 275 -25.75 8.93 10.77
CA LEU A 275 -24.72 9.11 9.75
C LEU A 275 -25.13 10.29 8.85
N PRO A 276 -24.26 11.29 8.58
CA PRO A 276 -22.83 11.38 8.88
C PRO A 276 -22.48 11.49 10.37
N LEU A 277 -21.31 10.99 10.76
CA LEU A 277 -20.85 11.03 12.17
C LEU A 277 -20.58 12.47 12.62
N SER A 278 -20.88 12.77 13.89
CA SER A 278 -20.52 14.05 14.52
C SER A 278 -18.99 14.14 14.76
N PRO A 279 -18.42 15.35 14.89
CA PRO A 279 -16.99 15.54 15.19
C PRO A 279 -16.53 14.78 16.43
N GLU A 280 -17.34 14.74 17.49
CA GLU A 280 -16.99 14.04 18.74
C GLU A 280 -16.83 12.53 18.50
N ARG A 281 -17.70 11.93 17.68
CA ARG A 281 -17.60 10.51 17.29
C ARG A 281 -16.41 10.23 16.38
N LEU A 282 -15.99 11.22 15.61
CA LEU A 282 -14.78 11.15 14.79
C LEU A 282 -13.51 11.19 15.68
N ASP A 283 -13.51 12.02 16.73
CA ASP A 283 -12.41 12.08 17.71
C ASP A 283 -12.22 10.77 18.46
N GLU A 284 -13.30 10.07 18.82
CA GLU A 284 -13.25 8.71 19.42
C GLU A 284 -12.50 7.70 18.52
N ILE A 285 -12.72 7.78 17.20
CA ILE A 285 -12.04 6.93 16.23
C ILE A 285 -10.57 7.34 16.10
N ASP A 286 -10.28 8.64 16.07
CA ASP A 286 -8.89 9.14 16.04
C ASP A 286 -8.12 8.70 17.30
N GLU A 287 -8.72 8.76 18.49
CA GLU A 287 -8.15 8.25 19.73
C GLU A 287 -7.87 6.75 19.66
N PHE A 288 -8.80 5.94 19.14
CA PHE A 288 -8.57 4.52 18.90
C PHE A 288 -7.38 4.27 17.94
N LEU A 289 -7.30 5.03 16.84
CA LEU A 289 -6.19 4.98 15.86
C LEU A 289 -4.89 5.60 16.39
N SER A 290 -4.91 6.21 17.58
CA SER A 290 -3.71 6.72 18.26
C SER A 290 -2.82 5.61 18.79
N ASN A 291 -3.40 4.41 19.01
CA ASN A 291 -2.72 3.25 19.56
C ASN A 291 -1.40 2.94 18.82
N PRO A 292 -0.29 2.70 19.54
CA PRO A 292 1.02 2.41 18.94
C PRO A 292 1.02 1.26 17.93
N TRP A 293 0.13 0.28 18.08
CA TRP A 293 0.01 -0.86 17.17
C TRP A 293 -0.24 -0.39 15.73
N PHE A 294 -1.14 0.57 15.52
CA PHE A 294 -1.44 1.13 14.18
C PHE A 294 -0.25 1.84 13.53
N ARG A 295 0.80 2.16 14.28
CA ARG A 295 2.01 2.80 13.74
C ARG A 295 3.04 1.79 13.27
N ARG A 296 3.02 0.52 13.71
CA ARG A 296 4.07 -0.46 13.36
C ARG A 296 3.97 -0.89 11.89
N LEU A 297 5.11 -1.13 11.25
CA LEU A 297 5.15 -1.62 9.87
C LEU A 297 4.75 -3.09 9.79
N TRP A 298 5.35 -3.92 10.64
CA TRP A 298 5.16 -5.38 10.67
C TRP A 298 3.69 -5.79 10.80
N VAL A 299 2.91 -5.07 11.60
CA VAL A 299 1.48 -5.41 11.82
C VAL A 299 0.65 -5.41 10.54
N VAL A 300 1.11 -4.70 9.48
CA VAL A 300 0.44 -4.72 8.19
C VAL A 300 0.52 -6.13 7.60
N GLN A 301 1.70 -6.74 7.55
CA GLN A 301 1.89 -8.12 7.10
C GLN A 301 1.11 -9.11 7.98
N GLU A 302 1.18 -8.92 9.30
CA GLU A 302 0.56 -9.80 10.29
C GLU A 302 -0.97 -9.85 10.15
N ILE A 303 -1.63 -8.70 10.00
CA ILE A 303 -3.10 -8.62 9.96
C ILE A 303 -3.69 -8.71 8.55
N ARG A 304 -2.97 -8.28 7.51
CA ARG A 304 -3.47 -8.31 6.12
C ARG A 304 -3.46 -9.69 5.52
N LEU A 305 -2.48 -10.50 5.89
CA LEU A 305 -2.38 -11.89 5.44
C LEU A 305 -3.27 -12.83 6.25
N ALA A 306 -3.77 -12.37 7.39
CA ALA A 306 -4.68 -13.10 8.24
C ALA A 306 -5.98 -13.45 7.49
N ASN A 307 -6.55 -14.61 7.81
CA ASN A 307 -7.85 -15.00 7.31
C ASN A 307 -9.00 -14.16 7.92
N LYS A 308 -10.23 -14.37 7.43
CA LYS A 308 -11.43 -13.61 7.85
C LYS A 308 -11.77 -13.66 9.36
N ARG A 309 -11.16 -14.55 10.14
CA ARG A 309 -11.33 -14.65 11.61
C ARG A 309 -10.45 -13.66 12.39
N ALA A 310 -9.63 -12.85 11.72
CA ALA A 310 -8.79 -11.85 12.38
C ALA A 310 -9.59 -10.83 13.20
N VAL A 311 -9.09 -10.49 14.39
CA VAL A 311 -9.75 -9.57 15.33
C VAL A 311 -8.77 -8.52 15.86
N LEU A 312 -9.26 -7.30 16.08
CA LEU A 312 -8.63 -6.30 16.92
C LEU A 312 -9.17 -6.49 18.35
N GLN A 313 -8.29 -6.72 19.32
CA GLN A 313 -8.68 -6.99 20.71
C GLN A 313 -8.07 -5.95 21.66
N ARG A 314 -8.90 -5.38 22.54
CA ARG A 314 -8.50 -4.49 23.62
C ARG A 314 -9.18 -4.96 24.90
N GLY A 315 -8.41 -5.46 25.85
CA GLY A 315 -8.94 -6.19 26.99
C GLY A 315 -9.79 -7.40 26.57
N ARG A 316 -11.02 -7.50 27.08
CA ARG A 316 -11.98 -8.56 26.66
C ARG A 316 -12.83 -8.17 25.44
N SER A 317 -12.81 -6.90 25.02
CA SER A 317 -13.56 -6.41 23.85
C SER A 317 -12.83 -6.70 22.54
N THR A 318 -13.58 -7.07 21.50
CA THR A 318 -13.03 -7.39 20.16
C THR A 318 -13.81 -6.74 19.03
N VAL A 319 -13.14 -6.30 17.96
CA VAL A 319 -13.72 -5.90 16.67
C VAL A 319 -13.21 -6.84 15.57
N PRO A 320 -14.07 -7.52 14.80
CA PRO A 320 -13.64 -8.23 13.59
C PRO A 320 -12.90 -7.29 12.64
N PHE A 321 -11.70 -7.68 12.20
CA PHE A 321 -10.87 -6.83 11.36
C PHE A 321 -11.57 -6.45 10.04
N THR A 322 -12.39 -7.36 9.52
CA THR A 322 -13.31 -7.16 8.39
C THR A 322 -14.23 -5.94 8.55
N LEU A 323 -14.89 -5.81 9.71
CA LEU A 323 -15.75 -4.65 10.01
C LEU A 323 -14.93 -3.37 10.19
N PHE A 324 -13.78 -3.46 10.84
CA PHE A 324 -12.86 -2.33 10.95
C PHE A 324 -12.44 -1.81 9.56
N ARG A 325 -12.03 -2.69 8.64
CA ARG A 325 -11.65 -2.30 7.27
C ARG A 325 -12.78 -1.56 6.57
N ARG A 326 -14.01 -2.08 6.64
CA ARG A 326 -15.19 -1.45 6.04
C ARG A 326 -15.49 -0.08 6.62
N ALA A 327 -15.47 0.04 7.95
CA ALA A 327 -15.70 1.30 8.62
C ALA A 327 -14.66 2.35 8.22
N ILE A 328 -13.37 2.00 8.26
CA ILE A 328 -12.29 2.90 7.87
C ILE A 328 -12.40 3.33 6.40
N MET A 329 -12.72 2.41 5.49
CA MET A 329 -12.88 2.75 4.07
C MET A 329 -14.12 3.62 3.82
N PHE A 330 -15.20 3.46 4.60
CA PHE A 330 -16.34 4.37 4.55
C PHE A 330 -15.99 5.77 5.04
N LEU A 331 -15.24 5.86 6.15
CA LEU A 331 -14.79 7.14 6.73
C LEU A 331 -13.75 7.84 5.84
N ASP A 332 -12.90 7.07 5.17
CA ASP A 332 -11.93 7.53 4.17
C ASP A 332 -12.59 7.88 2.83
N SER A 333 -13.79 7.37 2.56
CA SER A 333 -14.54 7.79 1.39
C SER A 333 -14.89 9.27 1.53
N ASP A 334 -14.75 10.01 0.42
CA ASP A 334 -14.98 11.46 0.31
C ASP A 334 -16.35 11.96 0.81
N VAL A 335 -17.24 11.07 1.28
CA VAL A 335 -18.60 11.36 1.76
C VAL A 335 -18.58 12.02 3.15
N GLN A 336 -17.52 11.81 3.95
CA GLN A 336 -17.50 12.21 5.38
C GLN A 336 -16.37 13.20 5.74
N SER A 337 -15.27 13.26 4.98
CA SER A 337 -14.08 14.03 5.35
C SER A 337 -14.18 15.52 5.01
N THR A 338 -15.04 16.27 5.68
CA THR A 338 -14.81 17.72 5.91
C THR A 338 -13.91 17.95 7.13
N HIS A 339 -13.79 16.94 8.00
CA HIS A 339 -12.88 16.94 9.13
C HIS A 339 -11.55 16.27 8.73
N GLU A 340 -10.43 16.92 9.04
CA GLU A 340 -9.12 16.30 8.94
C GLU A 340 -8.95 15.30 10.09
N LEU A 341 -9.49 14.09 9.94
CA LEU A 341 -9.09 12.99 10.83
C LEU A 341 -7.58 12.79 10.66
N SER A 342 -6.82 13.30 11.61
CA SER A 342 -5.37 13.38 11.54
C SER A 342 -4.74 11.98 11.52
N LEU A 343 -5.44 10.99 12.09
CA LEU A 343 -4.97 9.63 12.26
C LEU A 343 -5.66 8.60 11.36
N LEU A 344 -6.69 8.97 10.60
CA LEU A 344 -7.36 8.07 9.65
C LEU A 344 -6.39 7.41 8.67
N ALA A 345 -5.34 8.14 8.26
CA ALA A 345 -4.25 7.60 7.43
C ALA A 345 -3.60 6.33 8.00
N ARG A 346 -3.60 6.16 9.34
CA ARG A 346 -3.07 4.96 10.00
C ARG A 346 -3.98 3.74 9.84
N GLY A 347 -5.29 3.96 9.88
CA GLY A 347 -6.28 2.92 9.60
C GLY A 347 -6.34 2.56 8.12
N THR A 348 -6.30 3.55 7.22
CA THR A 348 -6.49 3.33 5.78
C THR A 348 -5.39 2.48 5.14
N THR A 349 -4.16 2.58 5.64
CA THR A 349 -3.05 1.69 5.24
C THR A 349 -3.29 0.21 5.55
N LEU A 350 -4.15 -0.10 6.54
CA LEU A 350 -4.56 -1.48 6.85
C LEU A 350 -5.86 -1.87 6.13
N ALA A 351 -6.71 -0.88 5.83
CA ALA A 351 -8.03 -1.14 5.26
C ALA A 351 -8.02 -1.31 3.74
N ARG A 352 -7.27 -0.46 3.01
CA ARG A 352 -7.27 -0.42 1.55
C ARG A 352 -6.72 -1.72 0.94
N PRO A 353 -7.27 -2.22 -0.18
CA PRO A 353 -6.70 -3.34 -0.92
C PRO A 353 -5.24 -3.07 -1.32
N LEU A 354 -4.38 -4.08 -1.14
CA LEU A 354 -2.97 -4.09 -1.55
C LEU A 354 -2.74 -4.98 -2.77
N GLU A 355 -3.73 -5.83 -3.09
CA GLU A 355 -3.72 -6.80 -4.17
C GLU A 355 -3.46 -6.09 -5.51
N LEU A 356 -2.64 -6.72 -6.35
CA LEU A 356 -2.21 -6.23 -7.66
C LEU A 356 -1.43 -4.89 -7.65
N ARG A 357 -1.06 -4.31 -6.51
CA ARG A 357 -0.25 -3.07 -6.51
C ARG A 357 1.23 -3.37 -6.78
N PRO A 358 1.92 -2.53 -7.60
CA PRO A 358 3.37 -2.57 -7.75
C PRO A 358 4.13 -2.45 -6.43
N PHE A 359 5.36 -2.96 -6.38
CA PHE A 359 6.21 -2.96 -5.19
C PHE A 359 6.32 -1.59 -4.52
N TYR A 360 6.78 -0.57 -5.26
CA TYR A 360 7.00 0.75 -4.66
C TYR A 360 5.71 1.48 -4.26
N ARG A 361 4.54 1.09 -4.81
CA ARG A 361 3.24 1.57 -4.32
C ARG A 361 3.01 1.13 -2.90
N ILE A 362 3.26 -0.14 -2.62
CA ILE A 362 3.11 -0.73 -1.28
C ILE A 362 4.10 -0.07 -0.33
N VAL A 363 5.38 0.02 -0.69
CA VAL A 363 6.41 0.66 0.14
C VAL A 363 6.06 2.12 0.44
N SER A 364 5.60 2.88 -0.56
CA SER A 364 5.21 4.28 -0.40
C SER A 364 3.98 4.45 0.51
N MET A 365 2.96 3.61 0.35
CA MET A 365 1.78 3.60 1.23
C MET A 365 2.15 3.35 2.69
N LEU A 366 3.12 2.46 2.91
CA LEU A 366 3.54 2.02 4.24
C LEU A 366 4.71 2.85 4.80
N ARG A 367 5.26 3.81 4.04
CA ARG A 367 6.42 4.64 4.43
C ARG A 367 6.23 5.31 5.80
N GLY A 368 5.01 5.74 6.13
CA GLY A 368 4.70 6.38 7.42
C GLY A 368 4.60 5.42 8.63
N LYS A 369 4.67 4.10 8.41
CA LYS A 369 4.71 3.11 9.49
C LYS A 369 6.13 2.99 10.05
N ARG A 370 6.25 2.79 11.35
CA ARG A 370 7.50 2.72 12.11
C ARG A 370 8.04 1.30 12.15
N CYS A 371 9.36 1.19 12.05
CA CYS A 371 10.16 0.00 12.31
C CYS A 371 11.40 0.44 13.11
N ILE A 372 12.00 -0.49 13.86
CA ILE A 372 13.22 -0.22 14.63
C ILE A 372 14.42 -0.23 13.69
N ASP A 373 14.53 -1.27 12.86
CA ASP A 373 15.55 -1.37 11.83
C ASP A 373 15.07 -0.67 10.54
N PRO A 374 15.81 0.30 9.99
CA PRO A 374 15.46 0.93 8.72
C PRO A 374 15.28 -0.04 7.55
N ARG A 375 16.03 -1.16 7.51
CA ARG A 375 15.96 -2.18 6.44
C ARG A 375 14.57 -2.83 6.36
N ASP A 376 13.86 -2.89 7.49
CA ASP A 376 12.50 -3.43 7.56
C ASP A 376 11.50 -2.63 6.73
N LYS A 377 11.80 -1.37 6.34
CA LYS A 377 10.98 -0.62 5.38
C LYS A 377 10.73 -1.38 4.09
N PHE A 378 11.67 -2.25 3.72
CA PHE A 378 11.53 -3.19 2.60
C PHE A 378 11.26 -4.62 3.07
N TYR A 379 12.04 -5.15 4.02
CA TYR A 379 11.89 -6.55 4.45
C TYR A 379 10.51 -6.84 5.05
N GLY A 380 9.97 -5.90 5.84
CA GLY A 380 8.65 -6.02 6.47
C GLY A 380 7.46 -5.88 5.54
N VAL A 381 7.70 -5.69 4.23
CA VAL A 381 6.64 -5.72 3.22
C VAL A 381 6.80 -6.87 2.23
N LEU A 382 7.86 -7.68 2.31
CA LEU A 382 8.10 -8.78 1.35
C LEU A 382 6.95 -9.80 1.30
N GLY A 383 6.26 -10.01 2.42
CA GLY A 383 5.05 -10.85 2.46
C GLY A 383 3.81 -10.26 1.77
N LEU A 384 3.84 -8.98 1.39
CA LEU A 384 2.73 -8.23 0.81
C LEU A 384 2.94 -7.88 -0.68
N VAL A 385 4.16 -8.02 -1.18
CA VAL A 385 4.56 -7.59 -2.53
C VAL A 385 4.49 -8.77 -3.50
N PRO A 386 4.61 -8.52 -4.82
CA PRO A 386 4.48 -9.57 -5.83
C PRO A 386 5.46 -10.74 -5.62
N PRO A 387 5.01 -11.99 -5.78
CA PRO A 387 5.82 -13.17 -5.46
C PRO A 387 7.08 -13.31 -6.32
N GLY A 388 7.02 -12.89 -7.60
CA GLY A 388 8.18 -12.91 -8.49
C GLY A 388 9.30 -12.01 -7.96
N PHE A 389 8.97 -10.77 -7.62
CA PHE A 389 9.94 -9.83 -7.03
C PHE A 389 10.39 -10.26 -5.63
N ALA A 390 9.48 -10.73 -4.77
CA ALA A 390 9.80 -11.15 -3.41
C ALA A 390 10.85 -12.27 -3.38
N ALA A 391 10.83 -13.18 -4.36
CA ALA A 391 11.79 -14.28 -4.48
C ALA A 391 13.23 -13.80 -4.79
N LEU A 392 13.40 -12.60 -5.33
CA LEU A 392 14.71 -12.02 -5.65
C LEU A 392 15.39 -11.37 -4.44
N VAL A 393 14.64 -11.11 -3.35
CA VAL A 393 15.15 -10.38 -2.19
C VAL A 393 15.30 -11.32 -1.00
N GLN A 394 16.54 -11.52 -0.55
CA GLN A 394 16.85 -12.25 0.68
C GLN A 394 17.21 -11.26 1.80
N PRO A 395 16.45 -11.22 2.92
CA PRO A 395 16.78 -10.37 4.05
C PRO A 395 18.14 -10.72 4.65
N ASP A 396 19.11 -9.82 4.49
CA ASP A 396 20.42 -9.91 5.13
C ASP A 396 20.60 -8.72 6.09
N TYR A 397 20.66 -9.03 7.38
CA TYR A 397 20.88 -8.06 8.45
C TYR A 397 22.38 -7.84 8.76
N GLY A 398 23.28 -8.51 8.04
CA GLY A 398 24.72 -8.23 8.05
C GLY A 398 25.12 -7.02 7.19
N ASN A 399 24.36 -6.72 6.14
CA ASN A 399 24.61 -5.57 5.25
C ASN A 399 24.30 -4.23 5.91
N THR A 400 25.01 -3.16 5.51
CA THR A 400 24.61 -1.81 5.90
C THR A 400 23.23 -1.46 5.32
N VAL A 401 22.53 -0.50 5.92
CA VAL A 401 21.23 -0.03 5.41
C VAL A 401 21.34 0.44 3.95
N GLY A 402 22.43 1.13 3.61
CA GLY A 402 22.64 1.66 2.27
C GLY A 402 22.86 0.58 1.21
N GLU A 403 23.63 -0.46 1.54
CA GLU A 403 23.82 -1.64 0.67
C GLU A 403 22.50 -2.37 0.44
N ALA A 404 21.75 -2.65 1.51
CA ALA A 404 20.45 -3.31 1.40
C ALA A 404 19.47 -2.52 0.52
N TYR A 405 19.39 -1.19 0.69
CA TYR A 405 18.53 -0.34 -0.13
C TYR A 405 18.97 -0.33 -1.60
N ARG A 406 20.27 -0.23 -1.87
CA ARG A 406 20.83 -0.27 -3.23
C ARG A 406 20.50 -1.59 -3.92
N ASP A 407 20.74 -2.71 -3.26
CA ASP A 407 20.60 -4.04 -3.86
C ASP A 407 19.13 -4.37 -4.18
N ILE A 408 18.20 -3.93 -3.31
CA ILE A 408 16.75 -4.02 -3.57
C ILE A 408 16.35 -3.19 -4.79
N VAL A 409 16.88 -1.98 -4.91
CA VAL A 409 16.61 -1.11 -6.08
C VAL A 409 17.13 -1.76 -7.35
N LEU A 410 18.37 -2.25 -7.36
CA LEU A 410 18.95 -2.91 -8.54
C LEU A 410 18.13 -4.15 -8.93
N SER A 411 17.76 -4.98 -7.96
CA SER A 411 16.90 -6.15 -8.19
C SER A 411 15.55 -5.75 -8.80
N HIS A 412 14.97 -4.61 -8.38
CA HIS A 412 13.70 -4.13 -8.93
C HIS A 412 13.84 -3.62 -10.37
N ILE A 413 14.91 -2.88 -10.67
CA ILE A 413 15.20 -2.42 -12.03
C ILE A 413 15.39 -3.62 -12.96
N GLU A 414 16.13 -4.64 -12.52
CA GLU A 414 16.34 -5.89 -13.26
C GLU A 414 15.03 -6.64 -13.51
N HIS A 415 14.18 -6.76 -12.48
CA HIS A 415 12.90 -7.48 -12.56
C HIS A 415 11.89 -6.79 -13.48
N THR A 416 11.75 -5.47 -13.36
CA THR A 416 10.69 -4.72 -14.04
C THR A 416 11.12 -4.09 -15.36
N GLY A 417 12.42 -3.83 -15.53
CA GLY A 417 12.95 -3.00 -16.62
C GLY A 417 12.46 -1.55 -16.55
N ARG A 418 12.25 -1.01 -15.34
CA ARG A 418 11.78 0.36 -15.07
C ARG A 418 12.60 1.07 -14.00
N LEU A 419 12.50 2.40 -14.02
CA LEU A 419 13.13 3.34 -13.07
C LEU A 419 12.12 3.96 -12.08
N GLU A 420 11.06 3.23 -11.73
CA GLU A 420 9.96 3.69 -10.86
C GLU A 420 10.42 4.11 -9.47
N GLN A 421 11.52 3.55 -8.97
CA GLN A 421 12.13 3.94 -7.70
C GLN A 421 12.47 5.44 -7.65
N LEU A 422 12.75 6.07 -8.80
CA LEU A 422 13.16 7.47 -8.86
C LEU A 422 12.04 8.40 -8.41
N GLU A 423 10.77 7.99 -8.55
CA GLU A 423 9.61 8.72 -8.00
C GLU A 423 9.65 8.86 -6.47
N TYR A 424 10.48 8.06 -5.81
CA TYR A 424 10.63 8.01 -4.37
C TYR A 424 11.99 8.52 -3.90
N THR A 425 12.82 9.02 -4.82
CA THR A 425 14.11 9.64 -4.55
C THR A 425 13.95 11.14 -4.31
N HIS A 426 14.51 11.62 -3.20
CA HIS A 426 14.62 13.04 -2.89
C HIS A 426 15.89 13.28 -2.07
N GLN A 427 16.44 14.49 -2.15
CA GLN A 427 17.63 14.88 -1.38
C GLN A 427 17.28 15.42 0.02
N PHE A 428 16.07 15.95 0.17
CA PHE A 428 15.61 16.55 1.42
C PHE A 428 15.47 15.51 2.52
N GLY A 429 16.17 15.72 3.63
CA GLY A 429 15.98 14.93 4.86
C GLY A 429 16.48 13.49 4.80
N ARG A 430 17.38 13.15 3.86
CA ARG A 430 18.07 11.86 3.82
C ARG A 430 18.87 11.65 5.12
N LYS A 431 18.82 10.43 5.63
CA LYS A 431 19.49 9.96 6.84
C LYS A 431 20.49 8.82 6.56
N VAL A 432 20.28 8.08 5.47
CA VAL A 432 21.13 6.95 5.08
C VAL A 432 22.08 7.37 3.96
N ASP A 433 23.37 7.08 4.15
CA ASP A 433 24.38 7.27 3.10
C ASP A 433 24.15 6.26 1.96
N THR A 434 23.72 6.78 0.81
CA THR A 434 23.31 6.01 -0.36
C THR A 434 23.45 6.89 -1.60
N PRO A 435 23.74 6.32 -2.78
CA PRO A 435 23.70 7.06 -4.03
C PRO A 435 22.38 7.81 -4.23
N SER A 436 22.40 8.95 -4.92
CA SER A 436 21.22 9.83 -5.01
C SER A 436 20.01 9.19 -5.70
N TRP A 437 20.24 8.20 -6.57
CA TRP A 437 19.23 7.40 -7.27
C TRP A 437 18.61 6.28 -6.40
N VAL A 438 19.15 6.03 -5.20
CA VAL A 438 18.57 5.11 -4.23
C VAL A 438 17.63 5.90 -3.30
N PRO A 439 16.35 5.50 -3.14
CA PRO A 439 15.42 6.17 -2.25
C PRO A 439 15.71 5.86 -0.77
N ASP A 440 15.62 6.88 0.08
CA ASP A 440 15.75 6.71 1.53
C ASP A 440 14.37 6.61 2.21
N PHE A 441 13.94 5.38 2.49
CA PHE A 441 12.67 5.12 3.18
C PHE A 441 12.74 5.25 4.72
N SER A 442 13.91 5.54 5.29
CA SER A 442 14.07 5.82 6.73
C SER A 442 13.67 7.26 7.12
N ALA A 443 13.54 8.14 6.13
CA ALA A 443 13.17 9.54 6.33
C ALA A 443 11.64 9.69 6.51
N ASP A 444 11.20 9.96 7.74
CA ASP A 444 9.76 10.04 8.08
C ASP A 444 9.03 11.30 7.56
N HIS A 445 9.73 12.25 6.92
CA HIS A 445 9.27 13.65 6.86
C HIS A 445 8.84 14.16 5.48
N PHE A 446 8.97 13.37 4.41
CA PHE A 446 8.63 13.85 3.08
C PHE A 446 7.66 12.91 2.34
N ARG A 447 6.43 13.40 2.16
CA ARG A 447 5.40 12.81 1.29
C ARG A 447 5.26 13.68 0.06
N GLN A 448 6.15 13.51 -0.91
CA GLN A 448 5.88 14.01 -2.26
C GLN A 448 4.81 13.11 -2.87
N THR A 449 3.70 13.71 -3.31
CA THR A 449 2.69 13.02 -4.13
C THR A 449 3.32 12.68 -5.47
N SER A 450 3.55 11.40 -5.79
CA SER A 450 4.12 11.07 -7.09
C SER A 450 3.19 11.53 -8.23
N CYS A 451 3.80 12.17 -9.22
CA CYS A 451 3.16 12.69 -10.43
C CYS A 451 3.14 11.67 -11.59
N GLY A 452 3.84 10.53 -11.48
CA GLY A 452 4.07 9.61 -12.59
C GLY A 452 2.79 9.07 -13.24
N TYR A 453 1.74 8.81 -12.44
CA TYR A 453 0.45 8.27 -12.92
C TYR A 453 -0.31 9.22 -13.83
N GLN A 454 0.02 10.51 -13.77
CA GLN A 454 -0.64 11.52 -14.57
C GLN A 454 0.21 11.87 -15.78
N GLN A 455 1.53 11.81 -15.68
CA GLN A 455 2.41 12.37 -16.70
C GLN A 455 2.82 11.35 -17.77
N ASN A 456 3.21 10.12 -17.42
CA ASN A 456 3.66 9.11 -18.38
C ASN A 456 4.75 9.64 -19.35
N ALA A 457 5.79 10.27 -18.80
CA ALA A 457 6.75 11.08 -19.53
C ALA A 457 7.63 10.30 -20.51
N SER A 458 7.94 9.03 -20.24
CA SER A 458 8.75 8.18 -21.13
C SER A 458 7.93 7.17 -21.92
N GLY A 459 6.59 7.25 -21.86
CA GLY A 459 5.70 6.27 -22.47
C GLY A 459 5.97 4.85 -21.99
N VAL A 460 5.73 3.86 -22.85
CA VAL A 460 5.96 2.44 -22.54
C VAL A 460 7.40 2.03 -22.93
N SER A 461 8.39 2.86 -22.58
CA SER A 461 9.80 2.56 -22.82
C SER A 461 10.38 1.63 -21.74
N ARG A 462 11.37 0.82 -22.12
CA ARG A 462 12.21 0.07 -21.18
C ARG A 462 13.38 0.93 -20.74
N CYS A 463 13.80 0.81 -19.48
CA CYS A 463 15.08 1.40 -19.08
C CYS A 463 16.27 0.64 -19.70
N GLU A 464 17.26 1.37 -20.18
CA GLU A 464 18.59 0.83 -20.45
C GLU A 464 19.50 1.33 -19.32
N PHE A 465 20.11 0.39 -18.59
CA PHE A 465 20.97 0.73 -17.46
C PHE A 465 22.20 -0.17 -17.34
N ARG A 466 23.23 0.36 -16.68
CA ARG A 466 24.41 -0.39 -16.24
C ARG A 466 24.84 0.12 -14.87
N TYR A 467 24.97 -0.78 -13.91
CA TYR A 467 25.51 -0.46 -12.60
C TYR A 467 27.04 -0.53 -12.61
N GLU A 468 27.69 0.46 -11.99
CA GLU A 468 29.12 0.55 -11.75
C GLU A 468 29.38 0.75 -10.25
N SER A 469 30.04 -0.25 -9.65
CA SER A 469 30.36 -0.26 -8.21
C SER A 469 31.29 0.90 -7.83
N PRO A 470 31.14 1.52 -6.64
CA PRO A 470 30.19 1.16 -5.58
C PRO A 470 28.83 1.86 -5.64
N GLY A 471 28.59 2.81 -6.55
CA GLY A 471 27.40 3.66 -6.45
C GLY A 471 26.91 4.35 -7.72
N PHE A 472 27.47 4.05 -8.90
CA PHE A 472 27.09 4.75 -10.12
C PHE A 472 26.09 3.94 -10.96
N LEU A 473 24.99 4.58 -11.35
CA LEU A 473 23.99 3.99 -12.24
C LEU A 473 23.98 4.75 -13.57
N HIS A 474 24.45 4.10 -14.63
CA HIS A 474 24.37 4.62 -15.99
C HIS A 474 22.95 4.37 -16.49
N VAL A 475 22.26 5.41 -16.95
CA VAL A 475 20.90 5.31 -17.51
C VAL A 475 20.77 6.13 -18.79
N VAL A 476 19.91 5.70 -19.71
CA VAL A 476 19.66 6.40 -20.98
C VAL A 476 18.41 7.27 -20.89
N GLY A 477 18.49 8.49 -21.40
CA GLY A 477 17.37 9.42 -21.48
C GLY A 477 17.64 10.60 -22.40
N LYS A 478 16.76 11.61 -22.33
CA LYS A 478 16.90 12.87 -23.07
C LYS A 478 16.88 14.06 -22.12
N HIS A 479 17.81 14.99 -22.32
CA HIS A 479 17.77 16.31 -21.71
C HIS A 479 16.71 17.16 -22.44
N CYS A 480 15.73 17.68 -21.70
CA CYS A 480 14.60 18.41 -22.27
C CYS A 480 14.70 19.93 -22.08
N ALA A 481 15.17 20.39 -20.92
CA ALA A 481 15.29 21.81 -20.59
C ALA A 481 16.16 22.02 -19.34
N THR A 482 16.49 23.27 -19.03
CA THR A 482 17.25 23.67 -17.83
C THR A 482 16.46 24.67 -17.02
N LEU A 483 16.45 24.51 -15.69
CA LEU A 483 15.71 25.41 -14.80
C LEU A 483 16.33 26.81 -14.78
N SER A 484 15.49 27.82 -14.97
CA SER A 484 15.86 29.24 -14.85
C SER A 484 15.19 29.95 -13.69
N LEU A 485 14.16 29.35 -13.10
CA LEU A 485 13.49 29.89 -11.92
C LEU A 485 13.01 28.73 -11.06
N VAL A 486 13.24 28.85 -9.75
CA VAL A 486 12.71 27.94 -8.73
C VAL A 486 12.14 28.76 -7.58
N SER A 487 10.86 28.56 -7.26
CA SER A 487 10.23 29.24 -6.13
C SER A 487 10.62 28.61 -4.80
N GLU A 488 10.22 29.26 -3.70
CA GLU A 488 10.16 28.57 -2.41
C GLU A 488 9.18 27.39 -2.46
N ARG A 489 9.43 26.37 -1.63
CA ARG A 489 8.55 25.21 -1.50
C ARG A 489 7.19 25.59 -0.92
N PHE A 490 6.15 24.93 -1.40
CA PHE A 490 4.81 25.01 -0.86
C PHE A 490 4.74 24.33 0.50
N ARG A 491 4.55 25.09 1.57
CA ARG A 491 4.31 24.52 2.90
C ARG A 491 2.88 24.02 2.98
N ARG A 492 2.68 22.82 3.55
CA ARG A 492 1.32 22.31 3.78
C ARG A 492 0.60 23.24 4.75
N ASP A 493 -0.39 23.93 4.24
CA ASP A 493 -1.33 24.76 4.98
C ASP A 493 -2.65 24.71 4.19
N TYR A 494 -3.78 24.82 4.89
CA TYR A 494 -5.12 24.91 4.29
C TYR A 494 -5.76 26.29 4.51
N GLY A 495 -5.03 27.19 5.17
CA GLY A 495 -5.42 28.57 5.42
C GLY A 495 -4.79 29.58 4.46
N SER A 496 -4.77 30.83 4.91
CA SER A 496 -4.41 32.01 4.12
C SER A 496 -3.04 31.96 3.45
N ARG A 497 -2.05 31.28 4.05
CA ARG A 497 -0.69 31.18 3.50
C ARG A 497 -0.62 30.28 2.26
N ALA A 498 -1.46 29.24 2.20
CA ALA A 498 -1.52 28.35 1.04
C ALA A 498 -2.04 29.10 -0.20
N ILE A 499 -3.09 29.90 -0.02
CA ILE A 499 -3.62 30.78 -1.08
C ILE A 499 -2.57 31.82 -1.48
N ALA A 500 -1.86 32.42 -0.52
CA ALA A 500 -0.81 33.39 -0.81
C ALA A 500 0.32 32.80 -1.68
N ASN A 501 0.77 31.58 -1.39
CA ASN A 501 1.76 30.88 -2.23
C ASN A 501 1.23 30.63 -3.65
N LEU A 502 -0.03 30.18 -3.80
CA LEU A 502 -0.62 29.98 -5.13
C LEU A 502 -0.77 31.30 -5.90
N LYS A 503 -1.09 32.41 -5.23
CA LYS A 503 -1.12 33.76 -5.84
C LYS A 503 0.25 34.14 -6.40
N LEU A 504 1.30 33.97 -5.60
CA LEU A 504 2.67 34.25 -6.04
C LEU A 504 3.07 33.39 -7.24
N TRP A 505 2.74 32.10 -7.22
CA TRP A 505 3.02 31.21 -8.35
C TRP A 505 2.21 31.60 -9.60
N TYR A 506 0.96 32.04 -9.44
CA TYR A 506 0.14 32.52 -10.55
C TYR A 506 0.72 33.81 -11.16
N GLU A 507 1.20 34.74 -10.34
CA GLU A 507 1.88 35.95 -10.82
C GLU A 507 3.20 35.64 -11.54
N MET A 508 3.95 34.63 -11.08
CA MET A 508 5.14 34.14 -11.79
C MET A 508 4.76 33.52 -13.14
N ASN A 509 3.65 32.78 -13.21
CA ASN A 509 3.14 32.18 -14.42
C ASN A 509 2.65 33.22 -15.44
N ASP A 510 1.98 34.28 -14.99
CA ASP A 510 1.41 35.32 -15.85
C ASP A 510 2.49 36.15 -16.58
N LYS A 511 3.73 36.13 -16.07
CA LYS A 511 4.90 36.73 -16.73
C LYS A 511 5.43 35.90 -17.90
N LEU A 512 4.97 34.67 -18.09
CA LEU A 512 5.38 33.83 -19.23
C LEU A 512 4.75 34.38 -20.50
N THR A 513 5.60 34.75 -21.47
CA THR A 513 5.12 35.29 -22.75
C THR A 513 4.47 34.22 -23.63
N THR A 514 5.01 33.00 -23.62
CA THR A 514 4.56 31.88 -24.47
C THR A 514 4.94 30.53 -23.85
N HIS A 515 4.03 29.56 -23.87
CA HIS A 515 4.31 28.17 -23.48
C HIS A 515 4.52 27.30 -24.74
N PRO A 516 5.44 26.30 -24.74
CA PRO A 516 5.72 25.46 -25.92
C PRO A 516 4.50 24.75 -26.54
N THR A 517 3.46 24.48 -25.75
CA THR A 517 2.22 23.84 -26.23
C THR A 517 1.22 24.83 -26.84
N GLY A 518 1.49 26.13 -26.79
CA GLY A 518 0.55 27.18 -27.22
C GLY A 518 -0.64 27.40 -26.27
N ALA A 519 -0.70 26.70 -25.14
CA ALA A 519 -1.75 26.86 -24.15
C ALA A 519 -1.71 28.24 -23.47
N SER A 520 -2.87 28.74 -23.03
CA SER A 520 -2.96 29.98 -22.28
C SER A 520 -2.28 29.88 -20.92
N ALA A 521 -1.80 31.00 -20.38
CA ALA A 521 -1.18 31.04 -19.05
C ALA A 521 -2.10 30.44 -17.96
N ALA A 522 -3.41 30.75 -18.01
CA ALA A 522 -4.38 30.20 -17.08
C ALA A 522 -4.53 28.67 -17.18
N ASP A 523 -4.51 28.11 -18.40
CA ASP A 523 -4.59 26.67 -18.61
C ASP A 523 -3.31 25.96 -18.15
N VAL A 524 -2.14 26.53 -18.44
CA VAL A 524 -0.83 26.02 -17.98
C VAL A 524 -0.82 25.92 -16.45
N PHE A 525 -1.21 27.01 -15.77
CA PHE A 525 -1.23 27.03 -14.31
C PHE A 525 -2.26 26.04 -13.74
N ALA A 526 -3.48 26.04 -14.26
CA ALA A 526 -4.56 25.16 -13.80
C ALA A 526 -4.20 23.68 -13.94
N ASN A 527 -3.53 23.28 -15.04
CA ASN A 527 -3.04 21.91 -15.21
C ASN A 527 -1.86 21.61 -14.28
N THR A 528 -0.96 22.56 -14.05
CA THR A 528 0.23 22.36 -13.22
C THR A 528 -0.12 22.09 -11.76
N ILE A 529 -0.95 22.93 -11.13
CA ILE A 529 -1.31 22.77 -9.71
C ILE A 529 -2.23 21.57 -9.44
N GLN A 530 -2.85 21.03 -10.49
CA GLN A 530 -3.67 19.82 -10.45
C GLN A 530 -2.94 18.58 -10.99
N GLN A 531 -1.67 18.73 -11.40
CA GLN A 531 -0.83 17.71 -12.02
C GLN A 531 -1.58 16.92 -13.12
N GLY A 532 -2.32 17.62 -13.98
CA GLY A 532 -3.10 17.01 -15.07
C GLY A 532 -4.37 16.25 -14.64
N SER A 533 -4.77 16.26 -13.36
CA SER A 533 -5.95 15.52 -12.89
C SER A 533 -7.28 16.22 -13.23
N LEU A 534 -7.58 16.32 -14.53
CA LEU A 534 -8.79 16.92 -15.11
C LEU A 534 -9.62 15.89 -15.88
N GLN A 535 -10.91 16.19 -16.07
CA GLN A 535 -11.86 15.29 -16.75
C GLN A 535 -11.43 14.96 -18.18
N GLU A 536 -10.82 15.90 -18.89
CA GLU A 536 -10.38 15.74 -20.28
C GLU A 536 -9.28 14.68 -20.42
N ARG A 537 -8.50 14.41 -19.37
CA ARG A 537 -7.50 13.32 -19.36
C ARG A 537 -8.11 11.95 -19.04
N ARG A 538 -9.44 11.81 -18.90
CA ARG A 538 -10.08 10.57 -18.43
C ARG A 538 -10.92 9.91 -19.51
N ARG A 539 -10.65 8.63 -19.76
CA ARG A 539 -11.56 7.76 -20.51
C ARG A 539 -12.75 7.37 -19.64
N ASP A 540 -12.45 6.82 -18.47
CA ASP A 540 -13.42 6.29 -17.52
C ASP A 540 -13.66 7.24 -16.34
N ASP A 541 -14.73 7.01 -15.57
CA ASP A 541 -15.01 7.74 -14.34
C ASP A 541 -15.03 9.28 -14.47
N ARG A 542 -15.27 9.81 -15.68
CA ARG A 542 -15.23 11.26 -15.99
C ARG A 542 -16.01 12.13 -14.99
N ARG A 543 -17.16 11.66 -14.51
CA ARG A 543 -18.00 12.33 -13.50
C ARG A 543 -17.31 12.60 -12.16
N ARG A 544 -16.22 11.89 -11.86
CA ARG A 544 -15.41 12.09 -10.65
C ARG A 544 -14.43 13.23 -10.79
N PHE A 545 -14.32 13.89 -11.95
CA PHE A 545 -13.33 14.93 -12.22
C PHE A 545 -14.02 16.20 -12.74
N LEU A 546 -13.49 17.37 -12.37
CA LEU A 546 -13.92 18.65 -12.95
C LEU A 546 -13.40 18.78 -14.38
N THR A 547 -14.18 19.42 -15.24
CA THR A 547 -13.66 19.92 -16.52
C THR A 547 -12.63 21.01 -16.28
N ARG A 548 -11.79 21.26 -17.27
CA ARG A 548 -10.84 22.37 -17.29
C ARG A 548 -11.51 23.70 -16.99
N ASP A 549 -12.68 23.95 -17.60
CA ASP A 549 -13.42 25.21 -17.40
C ASP A 549 -13.96 25.35 -15.98
N GLN A 550 -14.57 24.30 -15.43
CA GLN A 550 -15.06 24.29 -14.05
C GLN A 550 -13.91 24.49 -13.05
N TRP A 551 -12.77 23.84 -13.30
CA TRP A 551 -11.59 24.00 -12.46
C TRP A 551 -11.01 25.41 -12.56
N ARG A 552 -10.88 25.96 -13.77
CA ARG A 552 -10.41 27.33 -14.01
C ARG A 552 -11.25 28.36 -13.26
N GLU A 553 -12.57 28.24 -13.34
CA GLU A 553 -13.52 29.10 -12.60
C GLU A 553 -13.29 28.99 -11.08
N THR A 554 -13.21 27.75 -10.56
CA THR A 554 -12.99 27.48 -9.12
C THR A 554 -11.63 28.00 -8.65
N MET A 555 -10.59 27.84 -9.47
CA MET A 555 -9.24 28.31 -9.19
C MET A 555 -9.21 29.84 -9.14
N HIS A 556 -9.87 30.55 -10.06
CA HIS A 556 -9.95 32.01 -9.98
C HIS A 556 -10.70 32.49 -8.74
N GLN A 557 -11.79 31.82 -8.35
CA GLN A 557 -12.49 32.11 -7.08
C GLN A 557 -11.57 31.88 -5.87
N MET A 558 -10.77 30.81 -5.89
CA MET A 558 -9.77 30.50 -4.87
C MET A 558 -8.67 31.55 -4.80
N LEU A 559 -8.12 31.99 -5.94
CA LEU A 559 -7.11 33.03 -6.01
C LEU A 559 -7.68 34.42 -5.69
N ALA A 560 -8.97 34.66 -5.85
CA ALA A 560 -9.61 35.91 -5.43
C ALA A 560 -9.96 35.94 -3.93
N CYS A 561 -9.84 34.80 -3.24
CA CYS A 561 -10.25 34.65 -1.84
C CYS A 561 -9.42 35.57 -0.91
N PRO A 562 -10.07 36.35 -0.02
CA PRO A 562 -9.40 37.11 1.03
C PRO A 562 -8.67 36.18 2.01
N PRO A 563 -7.59 36.65 2.67
CA PRO A 563 -6.86 35.85 3.65
C PRO A 563 -7.71 35.36 4.82
N GLU A 564 -8.78 36.05 5.19
CA GLU A 564 -9.61 35.68 6.35
C GLU A 564 -10.59 34.53 6.06
N VAL A 565 -10.79 34.20 4.78
CA VAL A 565 -11.76 33.19 4.35
C VAL A 565 -11.06 31.85 4.13
N GLU A 566 -11.58 30.81 4.77
CA GLU A 566 -11.07 29.45 4.61
C GLU A 566 -11.31 28.95 3.18
N ALA A 567 -10.27 28.48 2.50
CA ALA A 567 -10.32 28.06 1.10
C ALA A 567 -11.40 27.01 0.80
N LEU A 568 -11.64 26.09 1.74
CA LEU A 568 -12.64 25.03 1.60
C LEU A 568 -14.08 25.54 1.69
N SER A 569 -14.31 26.76 2.17
CA SER A 569 -15.64 27.37 2.27
C SER A 569 -16.12 28.04 0.97
N ILE A 570 -15.23 28.19 -0.02
CA ILE A 570 -15.49 28.92 -1.28
C ILE A 570 -16.59 28.28 -2.13
N SER A 571 -16.81 26.98 -1.97
CA SER A 571 -17.90 26.28 -2.67
C SER A 571 -18.65 25.34 -1.75
N LYS A 572 -19.97 25.29 -1.89
CA LYS A 572 -20.78 24.22 -1.29
C LYS A 572 -20.74 22.93 -2.11
N ASP A 573 -20.36 23.02 -3.39
CA ASP A 573 -20.20 21.86 -4.26
C ASP A 573 -19.09 20.95 -3.75
N ARG A 574 -19.41 19.67 -3.61
CA ARG A 574 -18.52 18.69 -3.01
C ARG A 574 -17.30 18.41 -3.89
N LEU A 575 -17.50 18.37 -5.21
CA LEU A 575 -16.41 18.08 -6.16
C LEU A 575 -15.43 19.26 -6.24
N ARG A 576 -15.92 20.51 -6.27
CA ARG A 576 -15.09 21.72 -6.21
C ARG A 576 -14.26 21.80 -4.92
N ARG A 577 -14.87 21.54 -3.76
CA ARG A 577 -14.12 21.48 -2.48
C ARG A 577 -13.02 20.41 -2.48
N ARG A 578 -13.31 19.24 -3.06
CA ARG A 578 -12.32 18.17 -3.19
C ARG A 578 -11.13 18.63 -4.03
N TYR A 579 -11.38 19.29 -5.16
CA TYR A 579 -10.33 19.82 -6.04
C TYR A 579 -9.48 20.89 -5.37
N ILE A 580 -10.08 21.81 -4.60
CA ILE A 580 -9.33 22.80 -3.80
C ILE A 580 -8.39 22.08 -2.82
N ARG A 581 -8.91 21.14 -2.04
CA ARG A 581 -8.11 20.33 -1.09
C ARG A 581 -6.99 19.54 -1.77
N GLU A 582 -7.30 18.91 -2.90
CA GLU A 582 -6.33 18.16 -3.71
C GLU A 582 -5.21 19.06 -4.23
N SER A 583 -5.51 20.26 -4.71
CA SER A 583 -4.49 21.19 -5.20
C SER A 583 -3.45 21.54 -4.13
N PHE A 584 -3.88 21.79 -2.88
CA PHE A 584 -2.95 21.98 -1.77
C PHE A 584 -2.14 20.72 -1.46
N SER A 585 -2.77 19.54 -1.54
CA SER A 585 -2.06 18.27 -1.33
C SER A 585 -1.07 17.93 -2.45
N TYR A 586 -1.35 18.30 -3.70
CA TYR A 586 -0.49 18.07 -4.85
C TYR A 586 0.67 19.08 -4.90
N CYS A 587 0.45 20.31 -4.45
CA CYS A 587 1.50 21.31 -4.35
C CYS A 587 2.39 21.11 -3.11
N SER A 588 1.86 20.53 -2.03
CA SER A 588 2.58 20.41 -0.75
C SER A 588 3.96 19.76 -0.88
N GLY A 589 4.99 20.47 -0.42
CA GLY A 589 6.39 20.03 -0.46
C GLY A 589 7.12 20.38 -1.77
N TRP A 590 6.41 20.77 -2.82
CA TRP A 590 6.98 21.09 -4.13
C TRP A 590 7.34 22.56 -4.27
N ALA A 591 8.34 22.87 -5.08
CA ALA A 591 8.63 24.21 -5.58
C ALA A 591 8.02 24.40 -6.98
N TYR A 592 7.62 25.61 -7.32
CA TYR A 592 7.22 25.96 -8.68
C TYR A 592 8.48 26.22 -9.52
N ILE A 593 8.55 25.63 -10.71
CA ILE A 593 9.73 25.66 -11.56
C ILE A 593 9.40 26.19 -12.95
N GLN A 594 10.33 26.94 -13.54
CA GLN A 594 10.24 27.42 -14.92
C GLN A 594 11.58 27.25 -15.65
N THR A 595 11.49 27.26 -16.98
CA THR A 595 12.63 27.15 -17.91
C THR A 595 12.62 28.32 -18.90
N PRO A 596 13.77 28.68 -19.51
CA PRO A 596 13.84 29.72 -20.54
C PRO A 596 12.95 29.44 -21.75
N GLU A 597 12.74 28.17 -22.09
CA GLU A 597 11.90 27.71 -23.20
C GLU A 597 10.39 27.87 -22.90
N GLY A 598 10.03 28.26 -21.67
CA GLY A 598 8.66 28.49 -21.25
C GLY A 598 7.96 27.28 -20.64
N TYR A 599 8.64 26.15 -20.44
CA TYR A 599 8.10 25.04 -19.67
C TYR A 599 7.90 25.43 -18.21
N VAL A 600 6.80 24.94 -17.65
CA VAL A 600 6.36 25.17 -16.28
C VAL A 600 6.11 23.85 -15.59
N GLY A 601 6.43 23.80 -14.29
CA GLY A 601 6.21 22.59 -13.52
C GLY A 601 6.17 22.78 -12.02
N LEU A 602 6.12 21.64 -11.35
CA LEU A 602 6.42 21.48 -9.94
C LEU A 602 7.71 20.66 -9.84
N GLY A 603 8.66 21.07 -8.99
CA GLY A 603 9.88 20.32 -8.69
C GLY A 603 10.04 19.97 -7.20
N PRO A 604 10.93 19.03 -6.85
CA PRO A 604 11.31 18.75 -5.47
C PRO A 604 11.88 19.98 -4.75
N PRO A 605 11.84 20.02 -3.41
CA PRO A 605 12.22 21.21 -2.62
C PRO A 605 13.70 21.59 -2.73
N ASP A 606 14.57 20.66 -3.13
CA ASP A 606 16.01 20.91 -3.31
C ASP A 606 16.37 21.32 -4.75
N ALA A 607 15.39 21.52 -5.61
CA ALA A 607 15.57 22.04 -6.96
C ALA A 607 16.24 23.42 -6.90
N LYS A 608 17.11 23.71 -7.87
CA LYS A 608 17.80 24.98 -8.03
C LYS A 608 17.87 25.36 -9.50
N GLU A 609 18.06 26.65 -9.75
CA GLU A 609 18.42 27.15 -11.07
C GLU A 609 19.69 26.44 -11.57
N GLY A 610 19.70 26.07 -12.85
CA GLY A 610 20.76 25.27 -13.46
C GLY A 610 20.56 23.75 -13.39
N ASP A 611 19.64 23.24 -12.56
CA ASP A 611 19.26 21.83 -12.61
C ASP A 611 18.61 21.52 -13.98
N ILE A 612 18.85 20.33 -14.52
CA ILE A 612 18.34 19.92 -15.83
C ILE A 612 17.14 19.00 -15.70
N ILE A 613 16.13 19.22 -16.55
CA ILE A 613 14.95 18.37 -16.70
C ILE A 613 15.27 17.27 -17.71
N CYS A 614 15.22 16.02 -17.28
CA CYS A 614 15.47 14.87 -18.14
C CYS A 614 14.28 13.92 -18.19
N VAL A 615 13.96 13.39 -19.37
CA VAL A 615 13.06 12.24 -19.51
C VAL A 615 13.93 10.99 -19.65
N LEU A 616 14.00 10.19 -18.58
CA LEU A 616 14.75 8.94 -18.53
C LEU A 616 13.87 7.78 -19.02
N LEU A 617 14.42 6.89 -19.84
CA LEU A 617 13.67 5.74 -20.35
C LEU A 617 13.28 4.80 -19.20
N GLY A 618 12.03 4.32 -19.22
CA GLY A 618 11.47 3.50 -18.15
C GLY A 618 11.08 4.27 -16.87
N CYS A 619 11.12 5.61 -16.87
CA CYS A 619 10.61 6.44 -15.77
C CYS A 619 9.31 7.17 -16.18
N ALA A 620 8.24 7.03 -15.39
CA ALA A 620 6.94 7.63 -15.73
C ALA A 620 6.89 9.16 -15.50
N SER A 621 7.89 9.72 -14.81
CA SER A 621 8.03 11.16 -14.57
C SER A 621 9.34 11.69 -15.16
N PRO A 622 9.41 12.97 -15.56
CA PRO A 622 10.69 13.64 -15.75
C PRO A 622 11.44 13.72 -14.42
N VAL A 623 12.76 13.78 -14.50
CA VAL A 623 13.69 13.76 -13.38
C VAL A 623 14.55 15.01 -13.43
N LEU A 624 14.69 15.71 -12.30
CA LEU A 624 15.68 16.76 -12.15
C LEU A 624 17.02 16.15 -11.80
N LEU A 625 18.02 16.44 -12.63
CA LEU A 625 19.41 16.06 -12.41
C LEU A 625 20.26 17.31 -12.19
N ARG A 626 21.25 17.20 -11.31
CA ARG A 626 22.27 18.24 -11.09
C ARG A 626 23.63 17.68 -11.43
N GLU A 627 24.34 18.33 -12.33
CA GLU A 627 25.71 17.97 -12.65
C GLU A 627 26.62 18.25 -11.43
N THR A 628 27.34 17.24 -10.95
CA THR A 628 28.22 17.35 -9.77
C THR A 628 29.68 17.56 -10.14
N SER A 629 30.06 17.21 -11.37
CA SER A 629 31.38 17.43 -11.94
C SER A 629 31.26 17.67 -13.44
N PRO A 630 32.01 18.62 -14.01
CA PRO A 630 31.97 18.87 -15.46
C PRO A 630 32.22 17.59 -16.26
N GLY A 631 31.23 17.18 -17.07
CA GLY A 631 31.41 16.16 -18.10
C GLY A 631 31.13 14.71 -17.68
N GLY A 632 30.28 14.42 -16.68
CA GLY A 632 29.78 13.05 -16.61
C GLY A 632 28.91 12.60 -15.45
N HIS A 633 28.96 13.23 -14.28
CA HIS A 633 28.27 12.73 -13.08
C HIS A 633 27.12 13.62 -12.64
N PHE A 634 26.02 12.98 -12.27
CA PHE A 634 24.76 13.65 -11.92
C PHE A 634 24.23 13.16 -10.58
N GLN A 635 23.77 14.10 -9.77
CA GLN A 635 22.95 13.85 -8.60
C GLN A 635 21.47 13.87 -9.03
N VAL A 636 20.70 12.86 -8.63
CA VAL A 636 19.24 12.85 -8.76
C VAL A 636 18.64 13.76 -7.69
N ILE A 637 18.05 14.88 -8.09
CA ILE A 637 17.38 15.79 -7.15
C ILE A 637 15.99 15.24 -6.78
N GLY A 638 15.31 14.64 -7.75
CA GLY A 638 14.02 13.96 -7.61
C GLY A 638 13.16 14.09 -8.87
N THR A 639 12.02 13.39 -8.92
CA THR A 639 11.07 13.55 -10.02
C THR A 639 10.35 14.88 -9.97
N CYS A 640 10.04 15.43 -11.14
CA CYS A 640 9.24 16.64 -11.30
C CYS A 640 7.93 16.40 -12.07
N TYR A 641 6.98 17.33 -11.99
CA TYR A 641 5.86 17.42 -12.93
C TYR A 641 6.11 18.60 -13.86
N VAL A 642 5.98 18.43 -15.18
CA VAL A 642 6.23 19.49 -16.17
C VAL A 642 5.14 19.43 -17.22
N TYR A 643 4.35 20.50 -17.31
CA TYR A 643 3.30 20.58 -18.32
C TYR A 643 3.91 20.70 -19.72
N GLY A 644 3.43 19.90 -20.67
CA GLY A 644 3.99 19.77 -22.01
C GLY A 644 5.08 18.70 -22.17
N LEU A 645 5.38 17.92 -21.13
CA LEU A 645 6.27 16.74 -21.22
C LEU A 645 5.55 15.41 -20.92
N GLU A 646 4.24 15.44 -20.72
CA GLU A 646 3.38 14.27 -20.58
C GLU A 646 3.33 13.40 -21.84
N ASP A 647 2.83 12.16 -21.69
CA ASP A 647 2.46 11.27 -22.79
C ASP A 647 3.60 11.10 -23.81
N ALA A 648 4.82 10.83 -23.34
CA ALA A 648 6.02 10.72 -24.17
C ALA A 648 6.37 11.94 -25.05
N ILE A 649 5.74 13.12 -24.85
CA ILE A 649 5.99 14.32 -25.66
C ILE A 649 7.46 14.76 -25.58
N GLY A 650 8.10 14.63 -24.41
CA GLY A 650 9.53 14.97 -24.26
C GLY A 650 10.44 14.15 -25.18
N LEU A 651 10.04 12.92 -25.54
CA LEU A 651 10.79 12.03 -26.43
C LEU A 651 10.33 12.16 -27.89
N LEU A 652 9.02 12.08 -28.14
CA LEU A 652 8.44 11.92 -29.48
C LEU A 652 7.90 13.22 -30.10
N GLY A 653 7.87 14.32 -29.34
CA GLY A 653 7.19 15.55 -29.74
C GLY A 653 5.67 15.51 -29.51
N PRO A 654 4.95 16.60 -29.82
CA PRO A 654 3.51 16.70 -29.59
C PRO A 654 2.72 15.65 -30.38
N LEU A 655 1.55 15.27 -29.87
CA LEU A 655 0.63 14.43 -30.64
C LEU A 655 0.15 15.17 -31.89
N PRO A 656 0.08 14.51 -33.06
CA PRO A 656 -0.45 15.13 -34.27
C PRO A 656 -1.95 15.38 -34.12
N GLU A 657 -2.45 16.55 -34.53
CA GLU A 657 -3.90 16.75 -34.65
C GLU A 657 -4.50 15.73 -35.64
N PRO A 658 -5.69 15.16 -35.38
CA PRO A 658 -6.63 15.48 -34.29
C PRO A 658 -6.52 14.56 -33.05
N TRP A 659 -5.37 13.93 -32.81
CA TRP A 659 -5.20 12.94 -31.74
C TRP A 659 -4.99 13.59 -30.36
N VAL A 660 -5.59 12.99 -29.33
CA VAL A 660 -5.40 13.36 -27.92
C VAL A 660 -5.20 12.12 -27.04
N GLY A 661 -4.45 12.25 -25.96
CA GLY A 661 -4.22 11.18 -24.98
C GLY A 661 -5.25 11.19 -23.85
N HIS A 662 -5.82 10.03 -23.52
CA HIS A 662 -6.67 9.81 -22.36
C HIS A 662 -6.11 8.70 -21.48
N LEU A 663 -6.29 8.82 -20.17
CA LEU A 663 -5.96 7.79 -19.19
C LEU A 663 -7.19 6.90 -18.93
N GLU A 664 -6.98 5.61 -19.11
CA GLU A 664 -7.89 4.52 -18.78
C GLU A 664 -7.43 3.84 -17.48
N ASN A 665 -8.39 3.46 -16.62
CA ASN A 665 -8.09 2.78 -15.37
C ASN A 665 -7.74 1.30 -15.59
N ARG A 666 -6.73 0.80 -14.87
CA ARG A 666 -6.38 -0.62 -14.79
C ARG A 666 -6.42 -1.13 -13.35
N PRO A 667 -6.50 -2.47 -13.14
CA PRO A 667 -6.38 -3.06 -11.80
C PRO A 667 -5.12 -2.62 -11.05
N GLY A 668 -5.17 -2.66 -9.72
CA GLY A 668 -4.02 -2.33 -8.87
C GLY A 668 -3.65 -0.83 -8.87
N THR A 669 -4.61 0.06 -9.13
CA THR A 669 -4.45 1.53 -9.24
C THR A 669 -3.62 2.04 -10.42
N ARG A 670 -3.23 1.14 -11.34
CA ARG A 670 -2.48 1.49 -12.55
C ARG A 670 -3.36 2.23 -13.55
N ARG A 671 -2.72 2.86 -14.53
CA ARG A 671 -3.39 3.52 -15.65
C ARG A 671 -2.71 3.19 -16.96
N ARG A 672 -3.50 3.23 -18.03
CA ARG A 672 -3.05 3.07 -19.40
C ARG A 672 -3.32 4.35 -20.17
N LEU A 673 -2.36 4.78 -20.99
CA LEU A 673 -2.60 5.81 -21.99
C LEU A 673 -3.28 5.18 -23.24
N VAL A 674 -4.40 5.77 -23.65
CA VAL A 674 -5.09 5.46 -24.91
C VAL A 674 -5.22 6.74 -25.74
N PHE A 675 -5.19 6.61 -27.06
CA PHE A 675 -5.21 7.73 -27.98
C PHE A 675 -6.57 7.83 -28.66
N HIS A 676 -7.17 9.01 -28.64
CA HIS A 676 -8.49 9.27 -29.22
C HIS A 676 -8.35 10.27 -30.38
N ASN A 677 -8.86 9.89 -31.54
CA ASN A 677 -8.97 10.77 -32.69
C ASN A 677 -10.28 11.56 -32.57
N LYS A 678 -10.18 12.89 -32.37
CA LYS A 678 -11.35 13.75 -32.14
C LYS A 678 -12.27 13.88 -33.36
N GLU A 679 -11.76 13.67 -34.57
CA GLU A 679 -12.54 13.82 -35.81
C GLU A 679 -13.28 12.53 -36.17
N THR A 680 -12.62 11.38 -36.06
CA THR A 680 -13.22 10.08 -36.40
C THR A 680 -13.96 9.42 -35.23
N GLY A 681 -13.64 9.82 -34.00
CA GLY A 681 -14.12 9.18 -32.77
C GLY A 681 -13.40 7.86 -32.43
N GLU A 682 -12.36 7.51 -33.19
CA GLU A 682 -11.60 6.27 -33.02
C GLU A 682 -10.71 6.30 -31.77
N TYR A 683 -10.64 5.17 -31.06
CA TYR A 683 -9.68 4.94 -29.99
C TYR A 683 -8.63 3.92 -30.42
N SER A 684 -7.36 4.26 -30.22
CA SER A 684 -6.20 3.41 -30.47
C SER A 684 -5.40 3.18 -29.19
N HIS A 685 -4.87 1.97 -29.06
CA HIS A 685 -3.89 1.61 -28.04
C HIS A 685 -2.44 1.84 -28.50
N ASP A 686 -2.25 2.05 -29.80
CA ASP A 686 -0.97 2.40 -30.39
C ASP A 686 -0.82 3.92 -30.48
N ASP A 687 0.37 4.37 -30.11
CA ASP A 687 0.75 5.77 -30.22
C ASP A 687 0.83 6.19 -31.69
N PRO A 688 0.08 7.21 -32.13
CA PRO A 688 0.04 7.62 -33.53
C PRO A 688 1.40 8.13 -34.05
N ARG A 689 2.37 8.41 -33.17
CA ARG A 689 3.72 8.85 -33.53
C ARG A 689 4.68 7.69 -33.84
N LEU A 690 4.36 6.45 -33.43
CA LEU A 690 5.33 5.34 -33.45
C LEU A 690 5.32 4.52 -34.75
N GLY A 691 4.29 4.66 -35.59
CA GLY A 691 4.15 3.90 -36.83
C GLY A 691 3.84 2.41 -36.61
N ASP A 692 4.14 1.57 -37.60
CA ASP A 692 3.84 0.13 -37.58
C ASP A 692 4.70 -0.65 -36.55
N LEU A 693 4.12 -1.68 -35.92
CA LEU A 693 4.81 -2.55 -34.94
C LEU A 693 5.81 -3.53 -35.58
N GLY A 694 5.77 -3.69 -36.91
CA GLY A 694 6.65 -4.55 -37.66
C GLY A 694 6.51 -6.02 -37.29
N GLY A 695 7.65 -6.65 -36.96
CA GLY A 695 7.72 -8.05 -36.51
C GLY A 695 7.07 -8.33 -35.16
N TRP A 696 6.50 -7.33 -34.49
CA TRP A 696 5.87 -7.47 -33.18
C TRP A 696 4.35 -7.40 -33.25
N GLU A 697 3.71 -8.00 -32.27
CA GLU A 697 2.28 -7.87 -32.00
C GLU A 697 2.03 -7.59 -30.52
N ARG A 698 0.99 -6.83 -30.22
CA ARG A 698 0.59 -6.52 -28.84
C ARG A 698 -0.17 -7.72 -28.25
N LEU A 699 0.20 -8.12 -27.04
CA LEU A 699 -0.49 -9.16 -26.30
C LEU A 699 -1.51 -8.56 -25.33
N GLY A 700 -2.75 -9.06 -25.38
CA GLY A 700 -3.75 -8.80 -24.35
C GLY A 700 -3.54 -9.77 -23.19
N VAL A 701 -2.85 -9.33 -22.14
CA VAL A 701 -2.64 -10.14 -20.92
C VAL A 701 -3.41 -9.58 -19.73
N VAL A 702 -3.74 -10.47 -18.79
CA VAL A 702 -4.29 -10.08 -17.49
C VAL A 702 -3.19 -9.41 -16.68
N THR A 703 -3.53 -8.34 -15.97
CA THR A 703 -2.58 -7.60 -15.13
C THR A 703 -2.26 -8.40 -13.89
N GLU A 704 -0.97 -8.59 -13.63
CA GLU A 704 -0.44 -9.28 -12.47
C GLU A 704 0.18 -8.30 -11.48
N ALA A 705 0.45 -8.77 -10.26
CA ALA A 705 1.06 -7.94 -9.23
C ALA A 705 2.50 -7.57 -9.60
N ASP A 706 3.23 -8.48 -10.26
CA ASP A 706 4.63 -8.33 -10.69
C ASP A 706 4.82 -7.34 -11.84
N ASP A 707 3.73 -6.95 -12.52
CA ASP A 707 3.81 -5.98 -13.61
C ASP A 707 4.28 -4.60 -13.12
N PRO A 708 5.07 -3.86 -13.92
CA PRO A 708 5.43 -2.49 -13.61
C PRO A 708 4.20 -1.57 -13.54
N GLU A 709 4.38 -0.34 -13.08
CA GLU A 709 3.36 0.71 -13.09
C GLU A 709 2.90 1.03 -14.52
N VAL A 710 3.84 1.16 -15.46
CA VAL A 710 3.59 1.47 -16.87
C VAL A 710 4.15 0.37 -17.76
N PHE A 711 3.25 -0.39 -18.38
CA PHE A 711 3.61 -1.54 -19.20
C PHE A 711 2.55 -1.89 -20.25
N GLU A 712 3.03 -2.54 -21.31
CA GLU A 712 2.24 -3.23 -22.32
C GLU A 712 3.06 -4.42 -22.79
N TYR A 713 2.43 -5.57 -22.99
CA TYR A 713 3.15 -6.74 -23.48
C TYR A 713 3.14 -6.80 -25.00
N PHE A 714 4.29 -7.18 -25.55
CA PHE A 714 4.48 -7.39 -26.97
C PHE A 714 5.21 -8.72 -27.18
N GLN A 715 4.83 -9.44 -28.24
CA GLN A 715 5.48 -10.66 -28.67
C GLN A 715 6.03 -10.51 -30.08
N HIS A 716 7.25 -10.97 -30.29
CA HIS A 716 7.83 -11.05 -31.62
C HIS A 716 7.20 -12.24 -32.37
N LYS A 717 6.71 -12.00 -33.59
CA LYS A 717 5.96 -12.96 -34.40
C LYS A 717 6.76 -14.23 -34.70
N GLU A 718 8.06 -14.10 -34.94
CA GLU A 718 8.95 -15.23 -35.29
C GLU A 718 9.65 -15.86 -34.08
N SER A 719 10.50 -15.13 -33.35
CA SER A 719 11.24 -15.65 -32.18
C SER A 719 10.35 -16.02 -30.98
N ARG A 720 9.10 -15.53 -30.95
CA ARG A 720 8.16 -15.66 -29.81
C ARG A 720 8.65 -14.99 -28.52
N GLU A 721 9.72 -14.20 -28.59
CA GLU A 721 10.21 -13.37 -27.49
C GLU A 721 9.11 -12.43 -26.99
N VAL A 722 8.99 -12.27 -25.67
CA VAL A 722 8.01 -11.40 -25.03
C VAL A 722 8.72 -10.31 -24.25
N MET A 723 8.24 -9.08 -24.35
CA MET A 723 8.70 -7.96 -23.54
C MET A 723 7.52 -7.13 -23.02
N ASN A 724 7.73 -6.46 -21.88
CA ASN A 724 6.74 -5.59 -21.23
C ASN A 724 6.86 -4.12 -21.66
N SER A 725 7.56 -3.84 -22.75
CA SER A 725 7.86 -2.50 -23.28
C SER A 725 7.54 -2.41 -24.76
N ASP A 726 7.19 -1.22 -25.26
CA ASP A 726 6.98 -1.03 -26.69
C ASP A 726 8.30 -1.13 -27.46
N PRO A 727 8.45 -2.09 -28.39
CA PRO A 727 9.70 -2.29 -29.14
C PRO A 727 10.08 -1.06 -29.97
N ARG A 728 9.11 -0.20 -30.32
CA ARG A 728 9.33 1.04 -31.06
C ARG A 728 9.91 2.15 -30.17
N MET A 729 9.83 1.99 -28.85
CA MET A 729 10.37 2.89 -27.82
C MET A 729 11.74 2.42 -27.29
N LEU A 730 12.35 1.39 -27.87
CA LEU A 730 13.71 0.98 -27.54
C LEU A 730 14.72 2.08 -27.93
N PRO A 731 15.87 2.18 -27.22
CA PRO A 731 16.89 3.20 -27.47
C PRO A 731 17.32 3.33 -28.94
N GLU A 732 17.56 2.21 -29.63
CA GLU A 732 17.95 2.16 -31.03
C GLU A 732 16.83 2.68 -31.94
N ALA A 733 15.59 2.31 -31.64
CA ALA A 733 14.41 2.71 -32.39
C ALA A 733 14.12 4.21 -32.21
N LEU A 734 14.34 4.76 -31.01
CA LEU A 734 14.23 6.19 -30.74
C LEU A 734 15.36 6.98 -31.44
N LYS A 735 16.61 6.52 -31.37
CA LYS A 735 17.73 7.13 -32.11
C LYS A 735 17.50 7.14 -33.62
N ALA A 736 16.99 6.04 -34.17
CA ALA A 736 16.64 5.95 -35.59
C ALA A 736 15.54 6.95 -36.02
N ARG A 737 14.71 7.42 -35.08
CA ARG A 737 13.70 8.47 -35.27
C ARG A 737 14.25 9.89 -35.05
N GLY A 738 15.55 10.03 -34.75
CA GLY A 738 16.18 11.31 -34.47
C GLY A 738 16.00 11.80 -33.03
N VAL A 739 15.61 10.94 -32.10
CA VAL A 739 15.59 11.30 -30.68
C VAL A 739 17.02 11.33 -30.14
N GLU A 740 17.45 12.50 -29.67
CA GLU A 740 18.77 12.72 -29.07
C GLU A 740 18.83 12.09 -27.67
N LEU A 741 19.29 10.85 -27.60
CA LEU A 741 19.49 10.12 -26.35
C LEU A 741 20.93 10.25 -25.85
N THR A 742 21.07 10.49 -24.55
CA THR A 742 22.34 10.59 -23.83
C THR A 742 22.34 9.61 -22.65
N THR A 743 23.54 9.12 -22.29
CA THR A 743 23.75 8.34 -21.07
C THR A 743 24.10 9.28 -19.92
N PHE A 744 23.32 9.21 -18.83
CA PHE A 744 23.54 9.94 -17.58
C PHE A 744 24.14 9.00 -16.55
N VAL A 745 25.23 9.41 -15.88
CA VAL A 745 25.84 8.64 -14.78
C VAL A 745 25.33 9.20 -13.45
N LEU A 746 24.41 8.48 -12.82
CA LEU A 746 23.80 8.90 -11.55
C LEU A 746 24.67 8.43 -10.38
N GLY A 747 25.06 9.34 -9.50
CA GLY A 747 25.94 9.09 -8.34
C GLY A 747 25.27 9.27 -6.99
#